data_AF-A0A815WFE1-F1
#
_entry.id   AF-A0A815WFE1-F1
#
_cell.length_a   1.000
_cell.length_b   1.000
_cell.length_c   1.000
_cell.angle_alpha   90.00
_cell.angle_beta   90.00
_cell.angle_gamma   90.00
#
_symmetry.space_group_name_H-M   'P 1'
#
loop_
_entity.id
_entity.type
_entity.pdbx_description
1 polymer ?
#
loop_
_entity_poly.entity_id
_entity_poly.type
_entity_poly.pdbx_seq_one_letter_code
_entity_poly.pdbx_strand_id
1 'polypeptide(L)'
;MVGFTMFQHVDARLQQIMKSKKPFGGVSVIVLGDFNQLRPVGDKYIFQFNNSYNALVDNPLWSLFELFELTEIMRQKDDKIFAIALSNIAKGMMTLEDINLLKSRIVSNENLEMMGDAIRIFRSNAEVDAYNTKVLASLNTEGAIANAYDFCVGDGLASIREKVLNNVKHLKTTETYGLPLKIDLKVGAKYMMTVNIDTEDGLVNGACGKLIMIDYGKLQKTNETVPCRLWIKFSEEKTGRKARANFHNVMRNRNIDPSLTPIEPVTRQINTRSTNFKVERKQFPLVPSEAMTIYKSQGGTYEKVVVNLKKGMTRSELYVACSRATKASGLYLIGDFVPPKPPERNEAVAMMFKGMRSERMLKFSLEFPEESQGERFFVMFHNVQSLNKHILDIRSDKTFLCASMISLVETWTKPTDFLEIEGFKVIHRRDCNDTRKPFGQITYLKSDLKYENITERCEYSGKDHIEYCSIKIDNICIISVYNSPNSSFDVLKRHINEVISISKRFCEDIIVVGDFNINLKIKANHKFIEYMESFGLTLINKLNKSSTNAKTQIDYCFTNMNDLKSDYFESLTSFHKPIWIRKHGILTEVHVDEIKQIRTDIPFNLKDLKIYDKSDMMVVDEEFSFDRYEIVDENEQIDIDTTYNL
;
A
#
# COMPACT_ATOMS: atom_id res chain seq x y z
N MET A 1 -6.70 14.97 3.81
CA MET A 1 -6.13 16.25 4.31
C MET A 1 -5.48 17.09 3.21
N VAL A 2 -4.95 16.50 2.12
CA VAL A 2 -4.57 17.28 0.92
C VAL A 2 -5.83 17.89 0.30
N GLY A 3 -5.79 19.18 -0.01
CA GLY A 3 -6.90 19.90 -0.66
C GLY A 3 -6.59 20.26 -2.10
N PHE A 4 -7.59 20.83 -2.78
CA PHE A 4 -7.55 21.14 -4.21
C PHE A 4 -6.32 21.97 -4.60
N THR A 5 -6.06 23.08 -3.90
CA THR A 5 -4.94 23.98 -4.24
C THR A 5 -3.59 23.29 -4.08
N MET A 6 -3.42 22.52 -2.99
CA MET A 6 -2.18 21.76 -2.78
C MET A 6 -1.96 20.72 -3.88
N PHE A 7 -3.03 20.05 -4.31
CA PHE A 7 -2.96 19.02 -5.35
C PHE A 7 -2.51 19.60 -6.71
N GLN A 8 -3.03 20.78 -7.08
CA GLN A 8 -2.58 21.50 -8.27
C GLN A 8 -1.11 21.92 -8.19
N HIS A 9 -0.66 22.39 -7.03
CA HIS A 9 0.75 22.73 -6.84
C HIS A 9 1.68 21.51 -6.98
N VAL A 10 1.25 20.33 -6.50
CA VAL A 10 2.02 19.08 -6.66
C VAL A 10 2.19 18.74 -8.14
N ASP A 11 1.10 18.76 -8.93
CA ASP A 11 1.14 18.55 -10.38
C ASP A 11 2.09 19.54 -11.07
N ALA A 12 1.89 20.85 -10.84
CA ALA A 12 2.71 21.90 -11.45
C ALA A 12 4.21 21.76 -11.12
N ARG A 13 4.55 21.41 -9.88
CA ARG A 13 5.95 21.18 -9.48
C ARG A 13 6.54 19.94 -10.12
N LEU A 14 5.78 18.85 -10.24
CA LEU A 14 6.24 17.65 -10.93
C LEU A 14 6.46 17.89 -12.43
N GLN A 15 5.56 18.63 -13.08
CA GLN A 15 5.74 19.02 -14.49
C GLN A 15 7.04 19.83 -14.71
N GLN A 16 7.34 20.76 -13.79
CA GLN A 16 8.57 21.55 -13.83
C GLN A 16 9.82 20.69 -13.64
N ILE A 17 9.83 19.81 -12.62
CA ILE A 17 10.98 18.97 -12.28
C ILE A 17 11.26 17.95 -13.38
N MET A 18 10.21 17.30 -13.88
CA MET A 18 10.31 16.27 -14.92
C MET A 18 10.46 16.85 -16.33
N LYS A 19 10.37 18.19 -16.47
CA LYS A 19 10.36 18.90 -17.76
C LYS A 19 9.33 18.31 -18.74
N SER A 20 8.15 17.99 -18.24
CA SER A 20 7.08 17.32 -18.98
C SER A 20 5.76 18.01 -18.69
N LYS A 21 4.99 18.31 -19.75
CA LYS A 21 3.64 18.89 -19.64
C LYS A 21 2.55 17.85 -19.38
N LYS A 22 2.90 16.56 -19.34
CA LYS A 22 1.96 15.50 -18.98
C LYS A 22 1.50 15.71 -17.52
N PRO A 23 0.27 15.31 -17.15
CA PRO A 23 -0.18 15.31 -15.76
C PRO A 23 0.85 14.65 -14.84
N PHE A 24 1.12 15.29 -13.71
CA PHE A 24 2.15 14.93 -12.72
C PHE A 24 3.55 14.73 -13.31
N GLY A 25 3.89 15.44 -14.39
CA GLY A 25 5.17 15.29 -15.09
C GLY A 25 5.35 13.93 -15.76
N GLY A 26 4.28 13.15 -15.96
CA GLY A 26 4.33 11.80 -16.51
C GLY A 26 4.69 10.71 -15.48
N VAL A 27 4.67 11.03 -14.19
CA VAL A 27 4.89 10.07 -13.11
C VAL A 27 3.57 9.34 -12.79
N SER A 28 3.64 8.03 -12.54
CA SER A 28 2.50 7.26 -12.00
C SER A 28 2.21 7.69 -10.56
N VAL A 29 0.98 8.12 -10.30
CA VAL A 29 0.56 8.60 -8.97
C VAL A 29 -0.46 7.64 -8.37
N ILE A 30 -0.16 7.14 -7.18
CA ILE A 30 -1.09 6.37 -6.35
C ILE A 30 -1.47 7.24 -5.15
N VAL A 31 -2.76 7.41 -4.93
CA VAL A 31 -3.30 8.15 -3.78
C VAL A 31 -4.01 7.18 -2.84
N LEU A 32 -3.74 7.31 -1.54
CA LEU A 32 -4.40 6.55 -0.49
C LEU A 32 -5.04 7.52 0.50
N GLY A 33 -6.29 7.26 0.90
CA GLY A 33 -6.98 8.11 1.84
C GLY A 33 -8.43 7.69 2.08
N ASP A 34 -9.07 8.41 3.01
CA ASP A 34 -10.46 8.20 3.38
C ASP A 34 -11.15 9.57 3.48
N PHE A 35 -12.06 9.84 2.54
CA PHE A 35 -12.78 11.12 2.46
C PHE A 35 -13.88 11.27 3.52
N ASN A 36 -14.26 10.20 4.23
CA ASN A 36 -15.19 10.30 5.36
C ASN A 36 -14.49 10.83 6.62
N GLN A 37 -13.15 10.84 6.64
CA GLN A 37 -12.37 11.50 7.69
C GLN A 37 -12.37 13.03 7.52
N LEU A 38 -11.48 13.71 8.24
CA LEU A 38 -11.45 15.17 8.27
C LEU A 38 -11.11 15.75 6.90
N ARG A 39 -11.88 16.77 6.52
CA ARG A 39 -11.65 17.57 5.32
C ARG A 39 -10.33 18.36 5.41
N PRO A 40 -9.76 18.78 4.27
CA PRO A 40 -8.62 19.69 4.25
C PRO A 40 -8.86 20.97 5.06
N VAL A 41 -7.85 21.44 5.79
CA VAL A 41 -7.97 22.67 6.59
C VAL A 41 -7.73 23.87 5.69
N GLY A 42 -8.72 24.75 5.57
CA GLY A 42 -8.62 25.97 4.77
C GLY A 42 -8.58 25.75 3.26
N ASP A 43 -8.92 24.55 2.79
CA ASP A 43 -8.92 24.18 1.36
C ASP A 43 -10.18 23.33 1.05
N LYS A 44 -10.54 23.26 -0.23
CA LYS A 44 -11.63 22.40 -0.74
C LYS A 44 -11.17 20.95 -0.87
N TYR A 45 -12.11 20.03 -1.00
CA TYR A 45 -11.75 18.65 -1.35
C TYR A 45 -11.06 18.60 -2.72
N ILE A 46 -10.12 17.67 -2.91
CA ILE A 46 -9.34 17.56 -4.16
C ILE A 46 -10.19 17.32 -5.40
N PHE A 47 -11.39 16.77 -5.26
CA PHE A 47 -12.30 16.52 -6.36
C PHE A 47 -13.20 17.73 -6.71
N GLN A 48 -13.25 18.75 -5.86
CA GLN A 48 -14.07 19.96 -6.08
C GLN A 48 -13.33 20.99 -6.95
N PHE A 49 -14.04 21.69 -7.83
CA PHE A 49 -13.48 22.73 -8.70
C PHE A 49 -13.74 24.16 -8.18
N ASN A 50 -12.97 25.14 -8.64
CA ASN A 50 -12.94 26.47 -8.04
C ASN A 50 -13.87 27.53 -8.66
N ASN A 51 -14.65 27.20 -9.70
CA ASN A 51 -15.52 28.20 -10.34
C ASN A 51 -16.96 28.20 -9.81
N SER A 52 -17.38 29.37 -9.33
CA SER A 52 -18.74 29.69 -8.86
C SER A 52 -19.85 29.47 -9.90
N TYR A 53 -19.49 29.24 -11.17
CA TYR A 53 -20.42 29.11 -12.30
C TYR A 53 -20.64 27.67 -12.78
N ASN A 54 -19.83 26.69 -12.35
CA ASN A 54 -19.95 25.30 -12.81
C ASN A 54 -19.84 24.33 -11.64
N ALA A 55 -20.93 24.14 -10.90
CA ALA A 55 -21.08 23.07 -9.91
C ALA A 55 -21.13 21.66 -10.54
N LEU A 56 -20.97 21.55 -11.86
CA LEU A 56 -21.10 20.33 -12.65
C LEU A 56 -19.77 19.79 -13.19
N VAL A 57 -18.65 20.50 -13.00
CA VAL A 57 -17.34 20.09 -13.55
C VAL A 57 -16.43 19.65 -12.40
N ASP A 58 -16.09 18.36 -12.40
CA ASP A 58 -15.09 17.76 -11.52
C ASP A 58 -13.72 18.41 -11.72
N ASN A 59 -12.84 18.35 -10.72
CA ASN A 59 -11.44 18.72 -10.91
C ASN A 59 -10.81 17.88 -12.05
N PRO A 60 -10.30 18.50 -13.15
CA PRO A 60 -9.71 17.78 -14.28
C PRO A 60 -8.49 16.92 -13.92
N LEU A 61 -7.76 17.24 -12.86
CA LEU A 61 -6.67 16.39 -12.38
C LEU A 61 -7.20 15.16 -11.64
N TRP A 62 -8.33 15.30 -10.93
CA TRP A 62 -8.96 14.20 -10.20
C TRP A 62 -9.70 13.24 -11.14
N SER A 63 -10.19 13.71 -12.28
CA SER A 63 -10.85 12.86 -13.28
C SER A 63 -9.93 11.79 -13.88
N LEU A 64 -8.61 11.96 -13.77
CA LEU A 64 -7.60 11.00 -14.21
C LEU A 64 -7.44 9.78 -13.28
N PHE A 65 -8.01 9.81 -12.08
CA PHE A 65 -7.85 8.74 -11.09
C PHE A 65 -8.97 7.71 -11.17
N GLU A 66 -8.58 6.45 -11.03
CA GLU A 66 -9.47 5.31 -10.89
C GLU A 66 -9.53 4.85 -9.42
N LEU A 67 -10.69 4.33 -9.00
CA LEU A 67 -11.00 3.95 -7.63
C LEU A 67 -10.79 2.45 -7.39
N PHE A 68 -10.07 2.12 -6.34
CA PHE A 68 -10.08 0.79 -5.73
C PHE A 68 -10.42 0.91 -4.25
N GLU A 69 -11.45 0.19 -3.78
CA GLU A 69 -11.95 0.28 -2.40
C GLU A 69 -11.48 -0.93 -1.59
N LEU A 70 -10.80 -0.67 -0.47
CA LEU A 70 -10.49 -1.70 0.52
C LEU A 70 -11.72 -1.91 1.43
N THR A 71 -12.18 -3.15 1.54
CA THR A 71 -13.42 -3.51 2.27
C THR A 71 -13.14 -4.16 3.63
N GLU A 72 -11.94 -4.70 3.85
CA GLU A 72 -11.57 -5.37 5.10
C GLU A 72 -11.00 -4.39 6.14
N ILE A 73 -11.61 -4.35 7.33
CA ILE A 73 -11.20 -3.46 8.42
C ILE A 73 -10.19 -4.18 9.32
N MET A 74 -8.91 -3.86 9.14
CA MET A 74 -7.82 -4.50 9.91
C MET A 74 -7.66 -3.95 11.33
N ARG A 75 -7.98 -2.67 11.59
CA ARG A 75 -7.74 -2.03 12.90
C ARG A 75 -8.61 -2.62 14.01
N GLN A 76 -9.87 -2.93 13.70
CA GLN A 76 -10.85 -3.52 14.61
C GLN A 76 -11.18 -4.98 14.25
N LYS A 77 -10.23 -5.71 13.64
CA LYS A 77 -10.48 -7.08 13.14
C LYS A 77 -11.04 -8.06 14.18
N ASP A 78 -10.67 -7.86 15.45
CA ASP A 78 -11.10 -8.69 16.58
C ASP A 78 -12.45 -8.25 17.19
N ASP A 79 -13.06 -7.17 16.69
CA ASP A 79 -14.31 -6.58 17.19
C ASP A 79 -15.19 -6.08 16.02
N LYS A 80 -15.78 -7.05 15.31
CA LYS A 80 -16.60 -6.79 14.10
C LYS A 80 -17.79 -5.87 14.38
N ILE A 81 -18.43 -6.02 15.54
CA ILE A 81 -19.60 -5.21 15.92
C ILE A 81 -19.17 -3.73 16.03
N PHE A 82 -18.05 -3.47 16.70
CA PHE A 82 -17.51 -2.12 16.80
C PHE A 82 -17.07 -1.56 15.44
N ALA A 83 -16.45 -2.38 14.59
CA ALA A 83 -16.04 -1.99 13.24
C ALA A 83 -17.23 -1.54 12.36
N ILE A 84 -18.35 -2.27 12.45
CA ILE A 84 -19.61 -1.93 11.77
C ILE A 84 -20.16 -0.60 12.31
N ALA A 85 -20.24 -0.44 13.63
CA ALA A 85 -20.73 0.79 14.24
C ALA A 85 -19.90 2.01 13.81
N LEU A 86 -18.57 1.90 13.78
CA LEU A 86 -17.68 2.96 13.31
C LEU A 86 -17.89 3.29 11.82
N SER A 87 -18.10 2.28 10.98
CA SER A 87 -18.40 2.47 9.56
C SER A 87 -19.74 3.18 9.36
N ASN A 88 -20.72 2.87 10.21
CA ASN A 88 -22.03 3.52 10.18
C ASN A 88 -21.96 4.97 10.71
N ILE A 89 -21.08 5.28 11.66
CA ILE A 89 -20.75 6.68 12.01
C ILE A 89 -20.19 7.41 10.79
N ALA A 90 -19.20 6.82 10.10
CA ALA A 90 -18.55 7.43 8.93
C ALA A 90 -19.57 7.76 7.82
N LYS A 91 -20.54 6.86 7.61
CA LYS A 91 -21.62 6.98 6.63
C LYS A 91 -22.82 7.81 7.11
N GLY A 92 -22.94 8.07 8.40
CA GLY A 92 -24.09 8.78 8.98
C GLY A 92 -25.37 7.93 9.05
N MET A 93 -25.22 6.60 9.07
CA MET A 93 -26.33 5.63 9.00
C MET A 93 -26.29 4.69 10.21
N MET A 94 -26.14 5.25 11.42
CA MET A 94 -26.08 4.45 12.65
C MET A 94 -27.42 3.78 12.95
N THR A 95 -27.38 2.49 13.31
CA THR A 95 -28.53 1.77 13.83
C THR A 95 -28.72 2.05 15.33
N LEU A 96 -29.83 1.56 15.90
CA LEU A 96 -30.08 1.71 17.33
C LEU A 96 -29.05 0.92 18.16
N GLU A 97 -28.61 -0.23 17.67
CA GLU A 97 -27.56 -1.05 18.27
C GLU A 97 -26.22 -0.30 18.29
N ASP A 98 -25.85 0.35 17.18
CA ASP A 98 -24.62 1.16 17.10
C ASP A 98 -24.64 2.30 18.12
N ILE A 99 -25.78 2.99 18.23
CA ILE A 99 -25.97 4.09 19.17
C ILE A 99 -25.89 3.60 20.60
N ASN A 100 -26.54 2.49 20.92
CA ASN A 100 -26.50 1.89 22.26
C ASN A 100 -25.10 1.41 22.63
N LEU A 101 -24.37 0.82 21.67
CA LEU A 101 -22.97 0.44 21.86
C LEU A 101 -22.13 1.65 22.24
N LEU A 102 -22.19 2.75 21.49
CA LEU A 102 -21.40 3.95 21.82
C LEU A 102 -21.86 4.63 23.11
N LYS A 103 -23.17 4.70 23.37
CA LYS A 103 -23.69 5.22 24.64
C LYS A 103 -23.22 4.39 25.83
N SER A 104 -23.07 3.08 25.67
CA SER A 104 -22.52 2.21 26.73
C SER A 104 -21.06 2.49 27.06
N ARG A 105 -20.36 3.25 26.22
CA ARG A 105 -18.97 3.69 26.43
C ARG A 105 -18.85 5.06 27.11
N ILE A 106 -19.99 5.70 27.43
CA ILE A 106 -19.99 6.97 28.16
C ILE A 106 -19.58 6.72 29.60
N VAL A 107 -18.63 7.51 30.08
CA VAL A 107 -18.05 7.41 31.41
C VAL A 107 -18.05 8.76 32.11
N SER A 108 -18.18 8.74 33.44
CA SER A 108 -18.07 9.95 34.26
C SER A 108 -16.60 10.42 34.36
N ASN A 109 -16.42 11.72 34.62
CA ASN A 109 -15.10 12.31 34.87
C ASN A 109 -14.45 11.83 36.18
N GLU A 110 -15.16 11.10 37.03
CA GLU A 110 -14.65 10.60 38.31
C GLU A 110 -13.95 9.25 38.16
N ASN A 111 -14.32 8.44 37.16
CA ASN A 111 -13.69 7.14 36.86
C ASN A 111 -12.38 7.25 36.05
N LEU A 112 -11.84 8.46 35.87
CA LEU A 112 -10.71 8.72 34.98
C LEU A 112 -9.39 8.14 35.48
N GLU A 113 -9.22 8.00 36.79
CA GLU A 113 -8.00 7.41 37.38
C GLU A 113 -7.86 5.92 37.02
N MET A 114 -8.98 5.22 36.79
CA MET A 114 -8.98 3.82 36.35
C MET A 114 -8.60 3.62 34.88
N MET A 115 -8.50 4.72 34.10
CA MET A 115 -8.26 4.66 32.65
C MET A 115 -6.76 4.65 32.28
N GLY A 116 -5.87 4.73 33.28
CA GLY A 116 -4.43 4.50 33.14
C GLY A 116 -3.78 5.30 32.00
N ASP A 117 -3.13 4.59 31.08
CA ASP A 117 -2.32 5.14 29.98
C ASP A 117 -3.12 5.60 28.74
N ALA A 118 -4.45 5.77 28.85
CA ALA A 118 -5.31 6.12 27.72
C ALA A 118 -4.99 7.51 27.13
N ILE A 119 -4.92 7.59 25.79
CA ILE A 119 -4.73 8.88 25.12
C ILE A 119 -6.02 9.70 25.17
N ARG A 120 -5.90 11.00 25.48
CA ARG A 120 -7.05 11.91 25.44
C ARG A 120 -7.16 12.64 24.11
N ILE A 121 -8.37 12.68 23.57
CA ILE A 121 -8.66 13.35 22.30
C ILE A 121 -9.64 14.49 22.54
N PHE A 122 -9.24 15.70 22.15
CA PHE A 122 -10.04 16.92 22.25
C PHE A 122 -10.26 17.58 20.89
N ARG A 123 -11.27 18.45 20.81
CA ARG A 123 -11.56 19.19 19.58
C ARG A 123 -10.57 20.34 19.35
N SER A 124 -10.14 21.04 20.40
CA SER A 124 -9.32 22.26 20.29
C SER A 124 -7.93 22.14 20.92
N ASN A 125 -6.95 22.89 20.41
CA ASN A 125 -5.60 22.93 20.99
C ASN A 125 -5.60 23.49 22.42
N ALA A 126 -6.46 24.48 22.72
CA ALA A 126 -6.53 25.06 24.06
C ALA A 126 -6.89 24.03 25.14
N GLU A 127 -7.80 23.09 24.82
CA GLU A 127 -8.17 22.00 25.74
C GLU A 127 -7.05 20.97 25.88
N VAL A 128 -6.35 20.67 24.77
CA VAL A 128 -5.16 19.81 24.79
C VAL A 128 -4.09 20.41 25.69
N ASP A 129 -3.78 21.70 25.52
CA ASP A 129 -2.75 22.40 26.28
C ASP A 129 -3.12 22.47 27.77
N ALA A 130 -4.38 22.78 28.08
CA ALA A 130 -4.88 22.80 29.45
C ALA A 130 -4.80 21.42 30.13
N TYR A 131 -5.19 20.35 29.42
CA TYR A 131 -5.11 18.99 29.95
C TYR A 131 -3.66 18.53 30.14
N ASN A 132 -2.81 18.73 29.13
CA ASN A 132 -1.38 18.40 29.21
C ASN A 132 -0.71 19.12 30.38
N THR A 133 -0.98 20.43 30.54
CA THR A 133 -0.44 21.22 31.66
C THR A 133 -0.90 20.66 33.01
N LYS A 134 -2.19 20.30 33.12
CA LYS A 134 -2.73 19.68 34.34
C LYS A 134 -2.05 18.35 34.67
N VAL A 135 -1.88 17.46 33.68
CA VAL A 135 -1.23 16.16 33.89
C VAL A 135 0.23 16.34 34.29
N LEU A 136 0.98 17.18 33.58
CA LEU A 136 2.38 17.46 33.91
C LEU A 136 2.54 18.04 35.32
N ALA A 137 1.62 18.92 35.75
CA ALA A 137 1.61 19.47 37.10
C ALA A 137 1.30 18.42 38.18
N SER A 138 0.51 17.39 37.85
CA SER A 138 0.19 16.29 38.77
C SER A 138 1.31 15.24 38.91
N LEU A 139 2.30 15.24 38.00
CA LEU A 139 3.42 14.30 38.05
C LEU A 139 4.48 14.74 39.07
N ASN A 140 4.57 14.00 40.17
CA ASN A 140 5.61 14.14 41.19
C ASN A 140 6.92 13.43 40.82
N THR A 141 7.34 13.58 39.56
CA THR A 141 8.56 12.99 39.01
C THR A 141 9.60 14.07 38.70
N GLU A 142 10.83 13.63 38.41
CA GLU A 142 11.88 14.48 37.90
C GLU A 142 11.38 15.27 36.68
N GLY A 143 11.68 16.57 36.66
CA GLY A 143 11.29 17.44 35.57
C GLY A 143 12.26 18.58 35.36
N ALA A 144 12.19 19.16 34.17
CA ALA A 144 13.04 20.26 33.77
C ALA A 144 12.27 21.21 32.84
N ILE A 145 12.72 22.45 32.76
CA ILE A 145 12.22 23.40 31.76
C ILE A 145 13.26 23.50 30.65
N ALA A 146 12.88 23.13 29.43
CA ALA A 146 13.71 23.32 28.26
C ALA A 146 13.28 24.60 27.52
N ASN A 147 14.06 25.67 27.67
CA ASN A 147 13.88 26.91 26.93
C ASN A 147 14.61 26.83 25.57
N ALA A 148 13.99 27.37 24.53
CA ALA A 148 14.59 27.44 23.22
C ALA A 148 15.72 28.48 23.19
N TYR A 149 16.74 28.20 22.37
CA TYR A 149 17.83 29.13 22.12
C TYR A 149 17.65 29.74 20.74
N ASP A 150 17.36 31.04 20.70
CA ASP A 150 17.22 31.81 19.47
C ASP A 150 18.51 32.57 19.18
N PHE A 151 19.09 32.32 18.02
CA PHE A 151 20.31 32.96 17.54
C PHE A 151 19.97 33.83 16.32
N CYS A 152 20.54 35.04 16.26
CA CYS A 152 20.38 35.91 15.10
C CYS A 152 21.67 35.94 14.30
N VAL A 153 21.56 35.58 13.01
CA VAL A 153 22.66 35.53 12.03
C VAL A 153 22.46 36.67 11.04
N GLY A 154 23.51 37.46 10.82
CA GLY A 154 23.50 38.61 9.90
C GLY A 154 24.03 39.90 10.52
N ASP A 155 24.39 40.83 9.64
CA ASP A 155 24.99 42.13 9.98
C ASP A 155 23.93 43.23 10.02
N GLY A 156 23.96 44.04 11.07
CA GLY A 156 23.09 45.19 11.23
C GLY A 156 23.10 45.76 12.65
N LEU A 157 22.30 46.81 12.88
CA LEU A 157 22.20 47.51 14.16
C LEU A 157 21.75 46.58 15.29
N ALA A 158 22.43 46.65 16.45
CA ALA A 158 22.12 45.84 17.63
C ALA A 158 20.68 46.01 18.12
N SER A 159 20.13 47.21 18.04
CA SER A 159 18.72 47.50 18.40
C SER A 159 17.70 46.79 17.51
N ILE A 160 18.04 46.54 16.23
CA ILE A 160 17.19 45.77 15.31
C ILE A 160 17.30 44.28 15.63
N ARG A 161 18.52 43.80 15.94
CA ARG A 161 18.74 42.41 16.37
C ARG A 161 17.92 42.06 17.62
N GLU A 162 17.89 42.93 18.63
CA GLU A 162 17.08 42.72 19.83
C GLU A 162 15.57 42.72 19.55
N LYS A 163 15.08 43.65 18.72
CA LYS A 163 13.67 43.67 18.29
C LYS A 163 13.27 42.38 17.56
N VAL A 164 14.13 41.89 16.67
CA VAL A 164 13.91 40.64 15.93
C VAL A 164 13.86 39.44 16.89
N LEU A 165 14.81 39.33 17.81
CA LEU A 165 14.84 38.25 18.81
C LEU A 165 13.63 38.29 19.76
N ASN A 166 13.17 39.48 20.17
CA ASN A 166 11.97 39.59 20.99
C ASN A 166 10.69 39.22 20.23
N ASN A 167 10.56 39.64 18.96
CA ASN A 167 9.40 39.29 18.14
C ASN A 167 9.27 37.77 17.93
N VAL A 168 10.40 37.05 17.76
CA VAL A 168 10.40 35.59 17.55
C VAL A 168 9.91 34.80 18.76
N LYS A 169 9.97 35.36 19.97
CA LYS A 169 9.40 34.74 21.18
C LYS A 169 7.87 34.71 21.18
N HIS A 170 7.22 35.59 20.41
CA HIS A 170 5.76 35.66 20.31
C HIS A 170 5.18 34.78 19.19
N LEU A 171 6.04 34.15 18.39
CA LEU A 171 5.61 33.27 17.29
C LEU A 171 5.07 31.94 17.83
N LYS A 172 4.03 31.42 17.16
CA LYS A 172 3.49 30.09 17.45
C LYS A 172 4.48 28.99 17.05
N THR A 173 4.31 27.81 17.62
CA THR A 173 5.12 26.62 17.28
C THR A 173 5.07 26.28 15.78
N THR A 174 3.94 26.53 15.12
CA THR A 174 3.79 26.33 13.66
C THR A 174 4.63 27.30 12.84
N GLU A 175 4.79 28.53 13.32
CA GLU A 175 5.56 29.60 12.66
C GLU A 175 7.08 29.44 12.91
N THR A 176 7.45 28.56 13.83
CA THR A 176 8.82 28.23 14.21
C THR A 176 9.19 26.80 13.79
N TYR A 177 8.55 26.31 12.72
CA TYR A 177 8.80 25.00 12.11
C TYR A 177 8.72 23.83 13.09
N GLY A 178 7.79 23.90 14.05
CA GLY A 178 7.55 22.85 15.02
C GLY A 178 8.36 22.98 16.32
N LEU A 179 9.19 24.02 16.48
CA LEU A 179 10.05 24.17 17.66
C LEU A 179 9.44 25.13 18.70
N PRO A 180 8.89 24.62 19.82
CA PRO A 180 8.25 25.47 20.83
C PRO A 180 9.26 26.36 21.57
N LEU A 181 8.80 27.50 22.08
CA LEU A 181 9.66 28.39 22.87
C LEU A 181 10.09 27.76 24.21
N LYS A 182 9.18 27.03 24.85
CA LYS A 182 9.36 26.41 26.17
C LYS A 182 8.72 25.04 26.15
N ILE A 183 9.39 24.05 26.75
CA ILE A 183 8.84 22.71 26.99
C ILE A 183 8.97 22.41 28.47
N ASP A 184 7.85 22.08 29.11
CA ASP A 184 7.83 21.54 30.46
C ASP A 184 8.03 20.01 30.36
N LEU A 185 9.21 19.55 30.79
CA LEU A 185 9.64 18.16 30.75
C LEU A 185 9.34 17.49 32.08
N LYS A 186 8.68 16.32 32.05
CA LYS A 186 8.42 15.47 33.20
C LYS A 186 8.66 14.02 32.83
N VAL A 187 9.53 13.35 33.58
CA VAL A 187 9.75 11.91 33.45
C VAL A 187 8.43 11.19 33.73
N GLY A 188 8.08 10.23 32.88
CA GLY A 188 6.83 9.51 32.92
C GLY A 188 5.73 10.11 32.05
N ALA A 189 5.87 11.33 31.55
CA ALA A 189 4.88 11.93 30.67
C ALA A 189 5.10 11.57 29.18
N LYS A 190 4.04 11.67 28.39
CA LYS A 190 4.05 11.44 26.93
C LYS A 190 4.39 12.71 26.16
N TYR A 191 5.21 12.54 25.13
CA TYR A 191 5.60 13.60 24.20
C TYR A 191 5.46 13.13 22.75
N MET A 192 5.14 14.07 21.87
CA MET A 192 4.98 13.86 20.44
C MET A 192 6.03 14.66 19.68
N MET A 193 6.68 13.98 18.73
CA MET A 193 7.56 14.57 17.72
C MET A 193 6.82 15.64 16.90
N THR A 194 7.42 16.81 16.74
CA THR A 194 6.82 17.92 15.96
C THR A 194 7.45 18.10 14.58
N VAL A 195 8.58 17.43 14.33
CA VAL A 195 9.33 17.55 13.08
C VAL A 195 9.76 16.18 12.57
N ASN A 196 9.96 16.06 11.26
CA ASN A 196 10.64 14.92 10.69
C ASN A 196 12.15 15.10 10.89
N ILE A 197 12.77 14.22 11.67
CA ILE A 197 14.23 14.14 11.83
C ILE A 197 14.77 13.09 10.85
N ASP A 198 14.25 11.86 10.93
CA ASP A 198 14.62 10.75 10.06
C ASP A 198 13.37 9.94 9.76
N THR A 199 12.88 10.05 8.52
CA THR A 199 11.66 9.36 8.08
C THR A 199 11.84 7.86 7.93
N GLU A 200 13.06 7.40 7.60
CA GLU A 200 13.35 5.97 7.48
C GLU A 200 13.47 5.31 8.85
N ASP A 201 13.95 6.05 9.85
CA ASP A 201 14.04 5.59 11.24
C ASP A 201 12.73 5.80 12.03
N GLY A 202 11.66 6.28 11.37
CA GLY A 202 10.36 6.53 12.01
C GLY A 202 10.33 7.72 12.97
N LEU A 203 11.39 8.53 13.04
CA LEU A 203 11.45 9.77 13.82
C LEU A 203 10.77 10.91 13.06
N VAL A 204 9.45 10.78 12.93
CA VAL A 204 8.58 11.65 12.15
C VAL A 204 7.66 12.47 13.03
N ASN A 205 7.18 13.59 12.50
CA ASN A 205 6.13 14.39 13.11
C ASN A 205 4.90 13.51 13.40
N GLY A 206 4.45 13.50 14.65
CA GLY A 206 3.37 12.66 15.15
C GLY A 206 3.82 11.42 15.92
N ALA A 207 5.09 10.99 15.81
CA ALA A 207 5.58 9.87 16.60
C ALA A 207 5.53 10.19 18.11
N CYS A 208 4.84 9.34 18.87
CA CYS A 208 4.57 9.54 20.29
C CYS A 208 5.35 8.54 21.15
N GLY A 209 5.88 9.02 22.27
CA GLY A 209 6.57 8.18 23.24
C GLY A 209 6.57 8.77 24.64
N LYS A 210 6.92 7.93 25.61
CA LYS A 210 7.00 8.28 27.02
C LYS A 210 8.42 8.71 27.37
N LEU A 211 8.59 9.85 28.03
CA LEU A 211 9.88 10.31 28.53
C LEU A 211 10.29 9.45 29.73
N ILE A 212 11.45 8.81 29.67
CA ILE A 212 11.94 7.91 30.72
C ILE A 212 13.12 8.53 31.47
N MET A 213 13.96 9.32 30.81
CA MET A 213 15.15 9.91 31.43
C MET A 213 15.58 11.21 30.73
N ILE A 214 16.18 12.12 31.49
CA ILE A 214 16.75 13.39 31.01
C ILE A 214 18.25 13.39 31.29
N ASP A 215 19.06 13.63 30.25
CA ASP A 215 20.47 13.99 30.43
C ASP A 215 20.61 15.51 30.52
N TYR A 216 21.44 15.97 31.44
CA TYR A 216 21.76 17.38 31.61
C TYR A 216 23.17 17.70 31.15
N GLY A 217 23.34 18.87 30.54
CA GLY A 217 24.63 19.47 30.21
C GLY A 217 24.76 20.85 30.85
N LYS A 218 25.96 21.44 30.78
CA LYS A 218 26.21 22.81 31.23
C LYS A 218 26.38 23.76 30.05
N LEU A 219 25.73 24.92 30.10
CA LEU A 219 25.95 25.98 29.12
C LEU A 219 27.33 26.61 29.33
N GLN A 220 28.13 26.71 28.27
CA GLN A 220 29.51 27.22 28.35
C GLN A 220 29.59 28.67 28.86
N LYS A 221 28.59 29.52 28.57
CA LYS A 221 28.61 30.95 28.93
C LYS A 221 28.07 31.25 30.33
N THR A 222 27.08 30.50 30.78
CA THR A 222 26.35 30.78 32.05
C THR A 222 26.60 29.74 33.13
N ASN A 223 27.26 28.62 32.78
CA ASN A 223 27.44 27.44 33.64
C ASN A 223 26.13 26.83 34.18
N GLU A 224 24.99 27.23 33.59
CA GLU A 224 23.67 26.75 33.95
C GLU A 224 23.47 25.31 33.48
N THR A 225 22.85 24.48 34.32
CA THR A 225 22.55 23.08 34.02
C THR A 225 21.23 23.02 33.25
N VAL A 226 21.27 22.49 32.03
CA VAL A 226 20.11 22.46 31.12
C VAL A 226 19.94 21.08 30.49
N PRO A 227 18.71 20.66 30.15
CA PRO A 227 18.48 19.41 29.44
C PRO A 227 19.19 19.41 28.09
N CYS A 228 19.97 18.37 27.80
CA CYS A 228 20.72 18.23 26.55
C CYS A 228 20.30 17.02 25.72
N ARG A 229 19.71 15.99 26.34
CA ARG A 229 19.16 14.82 25.65
C ARG A 229 17.99 14.23 26.44
N LEU A 230 16.99 13.76 25.72
CA LEU A 230 15.80 13.10 26.25
C LEU A 230 15.77 11.64 25.80
N TRP A 231 15.51 10.72 26.72
CA TRP A 231 15.40 9.30 26.41
C TRP A 231 13.92 8.93 26.38
N ILE A 232 13.41 8.71 25.17
CA ILE A 232 11.98 8.47 24.91
C ILE A 232 11.77 7.00 24.57
N LYS A 233 10.82 6.36 25.24
CA LYS A 233 10.28 5.05 24.83
C LYS A 233 9.12 5.28 23.86
N PHE A 234 9.37 5.12 22.57
CA PHE A 234 8.32 5.25 21.55
C PHE A 234 7.32 4.09 21.60
N SER A 235 6.09 4.36 21.16
CA SER A 235 5.02 3.36 21.13
C SER A 235 5.31 2.25 20.10
N GLU A 236 5.97 2.60 18.99
CA GLU A 236 6.42 1.65 17.98
C GLU A 236 7.90 1.30 18.20
N GLU A 237 8.19 0.01 18.38
CA GLU A 237 9.55 -0.48 18.69
C GLU A 237 10.57 -0.18 17.56
N LYS A 238 10.09 -0.11 16.32
CA LYS A 238 10.91 0.21 15.14
C LYS A 238 11.38 1.66 15.12
N THR A 239 10.65 2.58 15.77
CA THR A 239 10.98 4.01 15.77
C THR A 239 12.27 4.29 16.53
N GLY A 240 13.24 4.93 15.87
CA GLY A 240 14.50 5.36 16.46
C GLY A 240 15.58 4.27 16.53
N ARG A 241 15.45 3.17 15.77
CA ARG A 241 16.39 2.05 15.81
C ARG A 241 17.81 2.44 15.38
N LYS A 242 17.94 3.23 14.31
CA LYS A 242 19.23 3.77 13.85
C LYS A 242 19.79 4.73 14.89
N ALA A 243 18.95 5.60 15.45
CA ALA A 243 19.35 6.50 16.54
C ALA A 243 19.90 5.72 17.74
N ARG A 244 19.24 4.65 18.20
CA ARG A 244 19.75 3.79 19.28
C ARG A 244 21.09 3.13 18.95
N ALA A 245 21.27 2.67 17.71
CA ALA A 245 22.53 2.08 17.26
C ALA A 245 23.71 3.07 17.37
N ASN A 246 23.48 4.33 16.99
CA ASN A 246 24.51 5.38 17.07
C ASN A 246 24.92 5.71 18.51
N PHE A 247 24.04 5.46 19.49
CA PHE A 247 24.29 5.71 20.92
C PHE A 247 24.61 4.43 21.72
N HIS A 248 24.80 3.28 21.06
CA HIS A 248 24.97 1.98 21.70
C HIS A 248 26.07 1.96 22.78
N ASN A 249 27.22 2.58 22.52
CA ASN A 249 28.33 2.62 23.50
C ASN A 249 27.96 3.40 24.76
N VAL A 250 27.26 4.53 24.62
CA VAL A 250 26.79 5.34 25.75
C VAL A 250 25.75 4.56 26.55
N MET A 251 24.81 3.90 25.85
CA MET A 251 23.76 3.11 26.48
C MET A 251 24.34 1.94 27.26
N ARG A 252 25.29 1.20 26.69
CA ARG A 252 25.98 0.09 27.35
C ARG A 252 26.75 0.55 28.58
N ASN A 253 27.52 1.64 28.46
CA ASN A 253 28.37 2.12 29.57
C ASN A 253 27.54 2.66 30.75
N ARG A 254 26.35 3.21 30.48
CA ARG A 254 25.45 3.78 31.50
C ARG A 254 24.31 2.84 31.89
N ASN A 255 24.31 1.60 31.38
CA ASN A 255 23.25 0.60 31.59
C ASN A 255 21.83 1.13 31.29
N ILE A 256 21.70 1.86 30.17
CA ILE A 256 20.43 2.43 29.69
C ILE A 256 19.67 1.34 28.91
N ASP A 257 18.37 1.23 29.15
CA ASP A 257 17.48 0.30 28.43
C ASP A 257 17.60 0.48 26.90
N PRO A 258 17.96 -0.57 26.13
CA PRO A 258 18.18 -0.52 24.69
C PRO A 258 16.92 -0.26 23.86
N SER A 259 15.75 -0.16 24.47
CA SER A 259 14.50 0.29 23.83
C SER A 259 14.33 1.81 23.86
N LEU A 260 15.15 2.55 24.62
CA LEU A 260 15.04 4.00 24.75
C LEU A 260 15.75 4.73 23.62
N THR A 261 15.02 5.59 22.92
CA THR A 261 15.54 6.37 21.81
C THR A 261 16.03 7.75 22.30
N PRO A 262 17.28 8.13 22.00
CA PRO A 262 17.80 9.45 22.34
C PRO A 262 17.25 10.53 21.40
N ILE A 263 16.72 11.61 21.97
CA ILE A 263 16.26 12.81 21.26
C ILE A 263 17.07 14.01 21.72
N GLU A 264 17.74 14.67 20.79
CA GLU A 264 18.56 15.86 21.03
C GLU A 264 17.92 17.12 20.40
N PRO A 265 18.27 18.34 20.85
CA PRO A 265 17.76 19.56 20.26
C PRO A 265 18.16 19.71 18.79
N VAL A 266 17.21 20.11 17.95
CA VAL A 266 17.45 20.41 16.53
C VAL A 266 17.41 21.91 16.30
N THR A 267 18.09 22.37 15.25
CA THR A 267 18.07 23.77 14.83
C THR A 267 17.21 23.95 13.58
N ARG A 268 16.38 25.01 13.56
CA ARG A 268 15.61 25.43 12.39
C ARG A 268 15.74 26.93 12.17
N GLN A 269 15.90 27.31 10.91
CA GLN A 269 15.88 28.71 10.50
C GLN A 269 14.43 29.19 10.41
N ILE A 270 14.12 30.28 11.11
CA ILE A 270 12.83 30.96 11.12
C ILE A 270 12.84 32.05 10.06
N ASN A 271 11.81 32.05 9.21
CA ASN A 271 11.62 33.09 8.21
C ASN A 271 11.19 34.39 8.89
N THR A 272 12.11 35.35 8.93
CA THR A 272 11.86 36.72 9.38
C THR A 272 11.53 37.62 8.18
N ARG A 273 10.62 38.58 8.35
CA ARG A 273 10.31 39.58 7.30
C ARG A 273 11.47 40.56 7.02
N SER A 274 12.52 40.53 7.85
CA SER A 274 13.72 41.35 7.67
C SER A 274 14.68 40.67 6.71
N THR A 275 15.13 41.39 5.68
CA THR A 275 16.05 40.87 4.66
C THR A 275 17.50 40.69 5.15
N ASN A 276 17.87 41.33 6.27
CA ASN A 276 19.27 41.40 6.72
C ASN A 276 19.58 40.48 7.91
N PHE A 277 18.56 39.94 8.59
CA PHE A 277 18.72 39.06 9.73
C PHE A 277 17.96 37.76 9.51
N LYS A 278 18.62 36.64 9.75
CA LYS A 278 18.04 35.30 9.85
C LYS A 278 18.01 34.90 11.31
N VAL A 279 16.93 34.29 11.78
CA VAL A 279 16.86 33.76 13.14
C VAL A 279 16.89 32.24 13.08
N GLU A 280 17.70 31.62 13.92
CA GLU A 280 17.74 30.18 14.10
C GLU A 280 17.28 29.83 15.50
N ARG A 281 16.35 28.88 15.61
CA ARG A 281 15.88 28.35 16.90
C ARG A 281 16.45 26.95 17.11
N LYS A 282 17.08 26.72 18.26
CA LYS A 282 17.50 25.40 18.73
C LYS A 282 16.64 24.95 19.91
N GLN A 283 15.96 23.81 19.76
CA GLN A 283 15.07 23.23 20.77
C GLN A 283 14.81 21.74 20.49
N PHE A 284 14.39 20.97 21.51
CA PHE A 284 13.85 19.63 21.29
C PHE A 284 12.60 19.68 20.40
N PRO A 285 12.49 18.83 19.37
CA PRO A 285 11.32 18.82 18.50
C PRO A 285 10.18 17.99 19.10
N LEU A 286 9.78 18.34 20.32
CA LEU A 286 8.76 17.63 21.09
C LEU A 286 7.75 18.60 21.70
N VAL A 287 6.51 18.14 21.82
CA VAL A 287 5.47 18.79 22.63
C VAL A 287 4.79 17.76 23.53
N PRO A 288 4.28 18.14 24.71
CA PRO A 288 3.47 17.24 25.54
C PRO A 288 2.31 16.61 24.75
N SER A 289 2.03 15.34 25.01
CA SER A 289 1.06 14.56 24.24
C SER A 289 0.26 13.55 25.08
N GLU A 290 -0.05 13.89 26.34
CA GLU A 290 -1.04 13.16 27.15
C GLU A 290 -2.45 13.33 26.57
N ALA A 291 -2.66 14.47 25.91
CA ALA A 291 -3.78 14.78 25.06
C ALA A 291 -3.31 15.19 23.67
N MET A 292 -4.17 14.99 22.68
CA MET A 292 -4.02 15.49 21.32
C MET A 292 -5.35 15.91 20.72
N THR A 293 -5.29 16.66 19.63
CA THR A 293 -6.50 17.04 18.90
C THR A 293 -7.00 15.88 18.03
N ILE A 294 -8.30 15.89 17.70
CA ILE A 294 -8.88 14.94 16.73
C ILE A 294 -8.07 14.94 15.42
N TYR A 295 -7.69 16.12 14.93
CA TYR A 295 -6.85 16.28 13.74
C TYR A 295 -5.50 15.57 13.84
N LYS A 296 -4.78 15.74 14.96
CA LYS A 296 -3.48 15.07 15.17
C LYS A 296 -3.60 13.58 15.42
N SER A 297 -4.76 13.11 15.89
CA SER A 297 -5.00 11.69 16.10
C SER A 297 -5.24 10.91 14.80
N GLN A 298 -5.57 11.59 13.70
CA GLN A 298 -5.88 10.96 12.42
C GLN A 298 -4.70 10.12 11.91
N GLY A 299 -4.97 8.87 11.56
CA GLY A 299 -3.96 7.86 11.21
C GLY A 299 -3.47 7.01 12.40
N GLY A 300 -3.50 7.55 13.63
CA GLY A 300 -3.07 6.84 14.85
C GLY A 300 -3.99 5.69 15.25
N THR A 301 -3.43 4.72 15.98
CA THR A 301 -4.12 3.56 16.55
C THR A 301 -3.71 3.41 18.00
N TYR A 302 -4.68 3.27 18.91
CA TYR A 302 -4.40 3.17 20.35
C TYR A 302 -5.28 2.10 20.99
N GLU A 303 -4.76 1.43 22.01
CA GLU A 303 -5.51 0.42 22.77
C GLU A 303 -6.62 1.04 23.62
N LYS A 304 -6.34 2.19 24.25
CA LYS A 304 -7.29 2.93 25.07
C LYS A 304 -7.33 4.40 24.65
N VAL A 305 -8.53 4.90 24.37
CA VAL A 305 -8.79 6.26 23.90
C VAL A 305 -9.93 6.86 24.71
N VAL A 306 -9.70 8.07 25.21
CA VAL A 306 -10.76 8.88 25.81
C VAL A 306 -11.09 10.04 24.89
N VAL A 307 -12.32 10.09 24.39
CA VAL A 307 -12.81 11.16 23.52
C VAL A 307 -13.68 12.12 24.34
N ASN A 308 -13.26 13.37 24.40
CA ASN A 308 -14.04 14.44 25.00
C ASN A 308 -15.02 15.00 23.97
N LEU A 309 -16.28 14.60 24.07
CA LEU A 309 -17.34 15.00 23.16
C LEU A 309 -17.75 16.45 23.39
N LYS A 310 -18.04 17.15 22.29
CA LYS A 310 -18.56 18.51 22.29
C LYS A 310 -19.82 18.61 21.44
N LYS A 311 -20.73 19.47 21.86
CA LYS A 311 -21.90 19.81 21.07
C LYS A 311 -21.45 20.36 19.71
N GLY A 312 -22.10 19.88 18.63
CA GLY A 312 -21.78 20.31 17.27
C GLY A 312 -20.48 19.73 16.70
N MET A 313 -19.98 18.61 17.23
CA MET A 313 -19.01 17.79 16.51
C MET A 313 -19.63 17.26 15.21
N THR A 314 -18.87 17.33 14.14
CA THR A 314 -19.24 16.82 12.81
C THR A 314 -19.15 15.30 12.76
N ARG A 315 -19.77 14.71 11.74
CA ARG A 315 -19.67 13.27 11.45
C ARG A 315 -18.23 12.80 11.35
N SER A 316 -17.40 13.52 10.61
CA SER A 316 -15.97 13.22 10.45
C SER A 316 -15.17 13.36 11.75
N GLU A 317 -15.48 14.35 12.58
CA GLU A 317 -14.82 14.51 13.89
C GLU A 317 -15.14 13.33 14.83
N LEU A 318 -16.41 12.91 14.89
CA LEU A 318 -16.83 11.75 15.69
C LEU A 318 -16.20 10.46 15.16
N TYR A 319 -16.26 10.23 13.84
CA TYR A 319 -15.68 9.06 13.21
C TYR A 319 -14.18 8.97 13.46
N VAL A 320 -13.43 10.06 13.20
CA VAL A 320 -11.98 10.06 13.41
C VAL A 320 -11.65 9.80 14.89
N ALA A 321 -12.30 10.51 15.82
CA ALA A 321 -12.00 10.36 17.24
C ALA A 321 -12.29 8.95 17.76
N CYS A 322 -13.45 8.37 17.43
CA CYS A 322 -13.84 7.04 17.93
C CYS A 322 -13.06 5.90 17.25
N SER A 323 -12.74 6.05 15.95
CA SER A 323 -12.04 5.00 15.17
C SER A 323 -10.56 4.83 15.49
N ARG A 324 -10.04 5.61 16.45
CA ARG A 324 -8.66 5.46 16.96
C ARG A 324 -8.50 4.26 17.88
N ALA A 325 -9.58 3.83 18.55
CA ALA A 325 -9.57 2.67 19.42
C ALA A 325 -9.58 1.36 18.62
N THR A 326 -8.88 0.33 19.10
CA THR A 326 -8.85 -0.99 18.46
C THR A 326 -10.05 -1.86 18.80
N LYS A 327 -10.70 -1.63 19.95
CA LYS A 327 -11.88 -2.38 20.44
C LYS A 327 -12.85 -1.44 21.14
N ALA A 328 -14.13 -1.79 21.20
CA ALA A 328 -15.12 -0.99 21.93
C ALA A 328 -14.77 -0.85 23.42
N SER A 329 -14.21 -1.90 24.03
CA SER A 329 -13.74 -1.88 25.44
C SER A 329 -12.59 -0.90 25.70
N GLY A 330 -11.88 -0.47 24.65
CA GLY A 330 -10.83 0.53 24.70
C GLY A 330 -11.32 1.96 24.45
N LEU A 331 -12.57 2.15 24.03
CA LEU A 331 -13.16 3.46 23.79
C LEU A 331 -13.91 3.97 25.03
N TYR A 332 -13.60 5.19 25.42
CA TYR A 332 -14.26 5.91 26.51
C TYR A 332 -14.75 7.26 26.01
N LEU A 333 -16.01 7.60 26.28
CA LEU A 333 -16.62 8.85 25.84
C LEU A 333 -16.98 9.73 27.05
N ILE A 334 -16.66 11.02 26.99
CA ILE A 334 -17.02 11.98 28.02
C ILE A 334 -17.94 13.03 27.42
N GLY A 335 -19.09 13.23 28.08
CA GLY A 335 -20.17 14.06 27.57
C GLY A 335 -21.21 13.25 26.80
N ASP A 336 -22.15 13.94 26.17
CA ASP A 336 -23.28 13.31 25.50
C ASP A 336 -22.93 12.90 24.07
N PHE A 337 -23.10 11.61 23.77
CA PHE A 337 -23.02 11.12 22.41
C PHE A 337 -24.31 11.42 21.65
N VAL A 338 -24.20 12.30 20.64
CA VAL A 338 -25.26 12.60 19.68
C VAL A 338 -24.90 11.95 18.35
N PRO A 339 -25.72 11.03 17.82
CA PRO A 339 -25.43 10.40 16.54
C PRO A 339 -25.42 11.43 15.40
N PRO A 340 -24.50 11.29 14.43
CA PRO A 340 -24.46 12.18 13.28
C PRO A 340 -25.73 12.00 12.44
N LYS A 341 -26.17 13.09 11.79
CA LYS A 341 -27.25 13.03 10.81
C LYS A 341 -26.80 12.29 9.55
N PRO A 342 -27.73 11.65 8.82
CA PRO A 342 -27.45 11.12 7.50
C PRO A 342 -26.87 12.18 6.55
N PRO A 343 -26.05 11.75 5.57
CA PRO A 343 -25.54 12.63 4.52
C PRO A 343 -26.70 13.32 3.80
N GLU A 344 -26.55 14.60 3.50
CA GLU A 344 -27.48 15.29 2.61
C GLU A 344 -27.38 14.70 1.20
N ARG A 345 -28.47 14.75 0.43
CA ARG A 345 -28.52 14.18 -0.94
C ARG A 345 -27.40 14.68 -1.86
N ASN A 346 -26.97 15.93 -1.65
CA ASN A 346 -25.94 16.60 -2.44
C ASN A 346 -24.62 16.74 -1.69
N GLU A 347 -24.37 15.89 -0.69
CA GLU A 347 -23.10 15.90 0.02
C GLU A 347 -21.96 15.52 -0.94
N ALA A 348 -20.96 16.40 -1.04
CA ALA A 348 -19.91 16.33 -2.04
C ALA A 348 -19.13 14.99 -2.03
N VAL A 349 -18.84 14.44 -0.85
CA VAL A 349 -18.13 13.15 -0.70
C VAL A 349 -19.00 11.99 -1.21
N ALA A 350 -20.29 11.98 -0.87
CA ALA A 350 -21.21 10.93 -1.29
C ALA A 350 -21.42 10.94 -2.82
N MET A 351 -21.55 12.13 -3.41
CA MET A 351 -21.64 12.30 -4.87
C MET A 351 -20.36 11.83 -5.58
N MET A 352 -19.18 12.21 -5.06
CA MET A 352 -17.90 11.80 -5.64
C MET A 352 -17.75 10.26 -5.65
N PHE A 353 -18.00 9.58 -4.53
CA PHE A 353 -17.92 8.12 -4.49
C PHE A 353 -18.95 7.46 -5.41
N LYS A 354 -20.16 8.02 -5.51
CA LYS A 354 -21.18 7.52 -6.44
C LYS A 354 -20.68 7.58 -7.88
N GLY A 355 -20.13 8.71 -8.31
CA GLY A 355 -19.59 8.87 -9.68
C GLY A 355 -18.38 7.98 -9.96
N MET A 356 -17.44 7.88 -9.02
CA MET A 356 -16.27 7.00 -9.21
C MET A 356 -16.66 5.52 -9.28
N ARG A 357 -17.59 5.06 -8.45
CA ARG A 357 -18.08 3.67 -8.49
C ARG A 357 -18.83 3.32 -9.77
N SER A 358 -19.48 4.29 -10.42
CA SER A 358 -20.20 4.04 -11.68
C SER A 358 -19.33 4.13 -12.91
N GLU A 359 -18.34 5.04 -12.92
CA GLU A 359 -17.64 5.42 -14.17
C GLU A 359 -16.13 5.18 -14.13
N ARG A 360 -15.52 5.08 -12.94
CA ARG A 360 -14.06 5.13 -12.75
C ARG A 360 -13.56 4.11 -11.72
N MET A 361 -14.10 2.90 -11.73
CA MET A 361 -13.52 1.80 -10.96
C MET A 361 -12.23 1.33 -11.64
N LEU A 362 -11.18 1.14 -10.85
CA LEU A 362 -9.89 0.63 -11.32
C LEU A 362 -10.10 -0.73 -11.98
N LYS A 363 -9.70 -0.81 -13.26
CA LYS A 363 -9.65 -2.07 -13.98
C LYS A 363 -8.24 -2.62 -13.87
N PHE A 364 -8.11 -3.75 -13.19
CA PHE A 364 -6.82 -4.39 -13.07
C PHE A 364 -6.29 -4.81 -14.44
N SER A 365 -5.03 -4.47 -14.73
CA SER A 365 -4.36 -4.91 -15.95
C SER A 365 -4.02 -6.40 -15.96
N LEU A 366 -4.17 -7.05 -14.81
CA LEU A 366 -4.07 -8.49 -14.62
C LEU A 366 -5.49 -9.02 -14.43
N GLU A 367 -5.91 -9.96 -15.28
CA GLU A 367 -7.09 -10.78 -15.02
C GLU A 367 -6.75 -11.68 -13.84
N PHE A 368 -7.31 -11.38 -12.67
CA PHE A 368 -7.15 -12.24 -11.52
C PHE A 368 -8.00 -13.50 -11.76
N PRO A 369 -7.42 -14.71 -11.73
CA PRO A 369 -8.14 -15.97 -11.89
C PRO A 369 -9.19 -16.23 -10.78
N GLU A 370 -9.29 -15.34 -9.80
CA GLU A 370 -10.39 -15.31 -8.82
C GLU A 370 -11.76 -15.08 -9.50
N GLU A 371 -11.78 -14.46 -10.69
CA GLU A 371 -12.99 -14.29 -11.51
C GLU A 371 -13.41 -15.58 -12.24
N SER A 372 -12.61 -16.67 -12.19
CA SER A 372 -12.89 -17.94 -12.87
C SER A 372 -13.45 -19.04 -11.97
N GLN A 373 -14.15 -18.70 -10.88
CA GLN A 373 -14.88 -19.69 -10.09
C GLN A 373 -15.82 -20.52 -11.00
N GLY A 374 -15.45 -21.78 -11.24
CA GLY A 374 -16.18 -22.70 -12.14
C GLY A 374 -15.40 -23.13 -13.39
N GLU A 375 -14.27 -22.49 -13.74
CA GLU A 375 -13.39 -23.00 -14.80
C GLU A 375 -12.72 -24.29 -14.34
N ARG A 376 -13.12 -25.44 -14.93
CA ARG A 376 -12.55 -26.76 -14.60
C ARG A 376 -11.08 -26.92 -15.03
N PHE A 377 -10.59 -26.10 -15.95
CA PHE A 377 -9.25 -26.24 -16.52
C PHE A 377 -8.41 -24.97 -16.38
N PHE A 378 -7.70 -24.87 -15.24
CA PHE A 378 -6.74 -23.82 -14.97
C PHE A 378 -5.42 -24.41 -14.46
N VAL A 379 -4.31 -24.19 -15.19
CA VAL A 379 -2.99 -24.75 -14.86
C VAL A 379 -2.03 -23.62 -14.53
N MET A 380 -1.30 -23.78 -13.43
CA MET A 380 -0.23 -22.87 -13.01
C MET A 380 1.11 -23.61 -13.06
N PHE A 381 2.11 -23.04 -13.72
CA PHE A 381 3.49 -23.51 -13.71
C PHE A 381 4.41 -22.43 -13.13
N HIS A 382 5.33 -22.79 -12.23
CA HIS A 382 6.26 -21.81 -11.65
C HIS A 382 7.61 -22.41 -11.27
N ASN A 383 8.69 -21.79 -11.72
CA ASN A 383 10.01 -21.96 -11.11
C ASN A 383 10.06 -21.14 -9.81
N VAL A 384 9.91 -21.82 -8.67
CA VAL A 384 9.69 -21.17 -7.37
C VAL A 384 10.97 -20.81 -6.62
N GLN A 385 12.12 -21.38 -7.03
CA GLN A 385 13.42 -21.16 -6.39
C GLN A 385 13.39 -21.30 -4.86
N SER A 386 13.12 -22.52 -4.36
CA SER A 386 12.88 -22.88 -2.95
C SER A 386 11.43 -22.78 -2.49
N LEU A 387 10.67 -23.86 -2.69
CA LEU A 387 9.30 -23.95 -2.22
C LEU A 387 9.21 -23.85 -0.69
N ASN A 388 10.16 -24.43 0.04
CA ASN A 388 10.13 -24.40 1.51
C ASN A 388 10.13 -22.97 2.08
N LYS A 389 10.80 -22.04 1.39
CA LYS A 389 10.84 -20.62 1.78
C LYS A 389 9.55 -19.88 1.42
N HIS A 390 8.85 -20.34 0.38
CA HIS A 390 7.75 -19.62 -0.28
C HIS A 390 6.38 -20.31 -0.15
N ILE A 391 6.29 -21.42 0.58
CA ILE A 391 5.04 -22.18 0.72
C ILE A 391 3.93 -21.36 1.40
N LEU A 392 4.26 -20.49 2.35
CA LEU A 392 3.28 -19.61 2.99
C LEU A 392 2.73 -18.57 2.01
N ASP A 393 3.59 -18.07 1.11
CA ASP A 393 3.18 -17.13 0.08
C ASP A 393 2.21 -17.80 -0.90
N ILE A 394 2.55 -19.01 -1.38
CA ILE A 394 1.69 -19.79 -2.28
C ILE A 394 0.35 -20.15 -1.60
N ARG A 395 0.37 -20.53 -0.33
CA ARG A 395 -0.86 -20.81 0.45
C ARG A 395 -1.76 -19.58 0.65
N SER A 396 -1.19 -18.39 0.55
CA SER A 396 -1.92 -17.13 0.74
C SER A 396 -2.32 -16.49 -0.59
N ASP A 397 -1.74 -16.95 -1.70
CA ASP A 397 -1.99 -16.41 -3.04
C ASP A 397 -3.19 -17.11 -3.68
N LYS A 398 -4.31 -16.37 -3.72
CA LYS A 398 -5.56 -16.83 -4.32
C LYS A 398 -5.42 -17.21 -5.80
N THR A 399 -4.48 -16.63 -6.54
CA THR A 399 -4.19 -16.98 -7.94
C THR A 399 -3.76 -18.44 -8.05
N PHE A 400 -2.85 -18.87 -7.16
CA PHE A 400 -2.43 -20.27 -7.07
C PHE A 400 -3.58 -21.16 -6.63
N LEU A 401 -4.36 -20.74 -5.60
CA LEU A 401 -5.46 -21.54 -5.07
C LEU A 401 -6.64 -21.73 -6.05
N CYS A 402 -6.82 -20.81 -7.00
CA CYS A 402 -7.80 -20.98 -8.08
C CYS A 402 -7.43 -22.12 -9.05
N ALA A 403 -6.14 -22.43 -9.22
CA ALA A 403 -5.66 -23.42 -10.19
C ALA A 403 -6.27 -24.81 -9.94
N SER A 404 -6.62 -25.49 -11.02
CA SER A 404 -6.93 -26.93 -11.01
C SER A 404 -5.67 -27.74 -10.72
N MET A 405 -4.55 -27.32 -11.32
CA MET A 405 -3.23 -27.96 -11.19
C MET A 405 -2.15 -26.90 -11.00
N ILE A 406 -1.25 -27.13 -10.03
CA ILE A 406 -0.08 -26.29 -9.78
C ILE A 406 1.16 -27.15 -9.96
N SER A 407 2.05 -26.79 -10.87
CA SER A 407 3.32 -27.48 -11.13
C SER A 407 4.49 -26.56 -10.79
N LEU A 408 5.28 -26.97 -9.80
CA LEU A 408 6.39 -26.19 -9.28
C LEU A 408 7.70 -26.91 -9.58
N VAL A 409 8.66 -26.19 -10.13
CA VAL A 409 10.04 -26.66 -10.38
C VAL A 409 11.03 -25.86 -9.55
N GLU A 410 12.26 -26.37 -9.44
CA GLU A 410 13.27 -25.79 -8.54
C GLU A 410 12.74 -25.64 -7.11
N THR A 411 12.08 -26.70 -6.63
CA THR A 411 11.45 -26.67 -5.32
C THR A 411 12.46 -26.78 -4.18
N TRP A 412 13.60 -27.43 -4.41
CA TRP A 412 14.71 -27.62 -3.45
C TRP A 412 14.25 -28.29 -2.15
N THR A 413 13.27 -29.18 -2.27
CA THR A 413 12.53 -29.80 -1.18
C THR A 413 13.23 -31.05 -0.67
N LYS A 414 12.90 -31.47 0.56
CA LYS A 414 13.32 -32.75 1.16
C LYS A 414 12.08 -33.58 1.50
N PRO A 415 12.16 -34.92 1.54
CA PRO A 415 11.00 -35.76 1.87
C PRO A 415 10.32 -35.41 3.19
N THR A 416 11.07 -34.87 4.16
CA THR A 416 10.59 -34.46 5.49
C THR A 416 9.81 -33.14 5.50
N ASP A 417 9.79 -32.38 4.41
CA ASP A 417 9.14 -31.08 4.37
C ASP A 417 7.61 -31.19 4.33
N PHE A 418 6.95 -30.39 5.16
CA PHE A 418 5.49 -30.26 5.19
C PHE A 418 5.00 -29.22 4.19
N LEU A 419 4.51 -29.68 3.04
CA LEU A 419 4.24 -28.86 1.86
C LEU A 419 2.80 -28.97 1.36
N GLU A 420 1.84 -29.26 2.25
CA GLU A 420 0.43 -29.39 1.87
C GLU A 420 -0.18 -28.05 1.49
N ILE A 421 -1.12 -28.05 0.53
CA ILE A 421 -1.92 -26.88 0.17
C ILE A 421 -3.38 -27.30 0.35
N GLU A 422 -4.14 -26.54 1.13
CA GLU A 422 -5.54 -26.86 1.42
C GLU A 422 -6.36 -26.99 0.13
N GLY A 423 -7.14 -28.06 0.00
CA GLY A 423 -7.91 -28.36 -1.21
C GLY A 423 -7.14 -29.12 -2.29
N PHE A 424 -5.82 -29.27 -2.18
CA PHE A 424 -4.98 -29.97 -3.16
C PHE A 424 -4.38 -31.26 -2.62
N LYS A 425 -4.20 -32.23 -3.51
CA LYS A 425 -3.38 -33.43 -3.31
C LYS A 425 -2.08 -33.33 -4.11
N VAL A 426 -1.00 -33.86 -3.56
CA VAL A 426 0.29 -33.99 -4.25
C VAL A 426 0.23 -35.21 -5.16
N ILE A 427 0.38 -35.00 -6.47
CA ILE A 427 0.26 -36.07 -7.48
C ILE A 427 1.60 -36.50 -8.07
N HIS A 428 2.61 -35.62 -7.98
CA HIS A 428 3.99 -35.88 -8.32
C HIS A 428 4.90 -35.12 -7.35
N ARG A 429 5.96 -35.75 -6.87
CA ARG A 429 6.94 -35.14 -5.96
C ARG A 429 8.32 -35.76 -6.16
N ARG A 430 9.30 -34.91 -6.41
CA ARG A 430 10.72 -35.23 -6.51
C ARG A 430 11.50 -34.29 -5.61
N ASP A 431 12.03 -34.85 -4.52
CA ASP A 431 12.83 -34.13 -3.53
C ASP A 431 14.34 -34.31 -3.78
N CYS A 432 15.14 -33.50 -3.10
CA CYS A 432 16.56 -33.72 -2.93
C CYS A 432 16.83 -34.78 -1.83
N ASN A 433 17.73 -35.72 -2.09
CA ASN A 433 18.04 -36.82 -1.15
C ASN A 433 18.75 -36.34 0.14
N ASP A 434 19.76 -35.46 0.03
CA ASP A 434 20.59 -35.07 1.18
C ASP A 434 20.66 -33.56 1.39
N THR A 435 21.19 -32.85 0.39
CA THR A 435 21.38 -31.39 0.39
C THR A 435 20.35 -30.74 -0.52
N ARG A 436 19.76 -29.62 -0.07
CA ARG A 436 18.87 -28.82 -0.91
C ARG A 436 19.71 -28.25 -2.05
N LYS A 437 19.38 -28.65 -3.28
CA LYS A 437 20.07 -28.26 -4.50
C LYS A 437 19.06 -27.58 -5.43
N PRO A 438 19.53 -26.83 -6.45
CA PRO A 438 18.66 -26.07 -7.34
C PRO A 438 17.90 -26.96 -8.35
N PHE A 439 17.11 -27.91 -7.83
CA PHE A 439 16.30 -28.86 -8.57
C PHE A 439 15.13 -29.39 -7.74
N GLY A 440 14.34 -30.28 -8.33
CA GLY A 440 13.20 -30.91 -7.70
C GLY A 440 11.89 -30.31 -8.21
N GLN A 441 10.87 -31.14 -8.21
CA GLN A 441 9.58 -30.85 -8.85
C GLN A 441 8.45 -31.34 -7.96
N ILE A 442 7.41 -30.53 -7.79
CA ILE A 442 6.19 -30.93 -7.09
C ILE A 442 4.99 -30.47 -7.90
N THR A 443 4.03 -31.38 -8.10
CA THR A 443 2.77 -31.08 -8.76
C THR A 443 1.61 -31.35 -7.82
N TYR A 444 0.77 -30.34 -7.66
CA TYR A 444 -0.47 -30.35 -6.90
C TYR A 444 -1.67 -30.39 -7.84
N LEU A 445 -2.73 -31.08 -7.44
CA LEU A 445 -4.00 -31.14 -8.15
C LEU A 445 -5.15 -30.94 -7.17
N LYS A 446 -6.21 -30.24 -7.57
CA LYS A 446 -7.42 -30.17 -6.75
C LYS A 446 -7.96 -31.56 -6.45
N SER A 447 -8.37 -31.77 -5.20
CA SER A 447 -8.61 -33.11 -4.64
C SER A 447 -9.72 -33.88 -5.37
N ASP A 448 -10.71 -33.17 -5.90
CA ASP A 448 -11.88 -33.66 -6.64
C ASP A 448 -11.57 -34.10 -8.09
N LEU A 449 -10.43 -33.70 -8.66
CA LEU A 449 -10.04 -34.07 -10.02
C LEU A 449 -9.34 -35.43 -10.09
N LYS A 450 -9.55 -36.17 -11.18
CA LYS A 450 -8.87 -37.44 -11.45
C LYS A 450 -7.66 -37.22 -12.36
N TYR A 451 -6.65 -38.07 -12.23
CA TYR A 451 -5.44 -38.01 -13.03
C TYR A 451 -4.85 -39.41 -13.27
N GLU A 452 -4.06 -39.52 -14.33
CA GLU A 452 -3.23 -40.69 -14.64
C GLU A 452 -1.78 -40.22 -14.84
N ASN A 453 -0.83 -40.83 -14.12
CA ASN A 453 0.59 -40.56 -14.33
C ASN A 453 1.07 -41.31 -15.57
N ILE A 454 1.54 -40.58 -16.59
CA ILE A 454 1.95 -41.17 -17.87
C ILE A 454 3.42 -41.54 -17.86
N THR A 455 4.28 -40.58 -17.53
CA THR A 455 5.73 -40.80 -17.43
C THR A 455 6.38 -39.68 -16.63
N GLU A 456 7.49 -39.98 -15.99
CA GLU A 456 8.33 -39.00 -15.31
C GLU A 456 9.80 -39.39 -15.48
N ARG A 457 10.68 -38.38 -15.52
CA ARG A 457 12.11 -38.62 -15.63
C ARG A 457 12.91 -37.52 -14.96
N CYS A 458 14.07 -37.90 -14.46
CA CYS A 458 15.12 -37.00 -14.03
C CYS A 458 16.43 -37.59 -14.49
N GLU A 459 17.16 -36.86 -15.32
CA GLU A 459 18.45 -37.30 -15.83
C GLU A 459 19.54 -36.34 -15.39
N TYR A 460 20.62 -36.89 -14.82
CA TYR A 460 21.87 -36.20 -14.58
C TYR A 460 22.95 -36.87 -15.41
N SER A 461 23.51 -36.16 -16.38
CA SER A 461 24.62 -36.66 -17.21
C SER A 461 25.68 -35.58 -17.33
N GLY A 462 26.75 -35.68 -16.54
CA GLY A 462 27.79 -34.66 -16.50
C GLY A 462 27.26 -33.30 -16.05
N LYS A 463 27.16 -32.34 -16.97
CA LYS A 463 26.60 -30.99 -16.74
C LYS A 463 25.11 -30.89 -17.08
N ASP A 464 24.58 -31.87 -17.81
CA ASP A 464 23.19 -31.91 -18.22
C ASP A 464 22.31 -32.33 -17.04
N HIS A 465 21.23 -31.57 -16.84
CA HIS A 465 20.20 -31.89 -15.87
C HIS A 465 18.84 -31.49 -16.41
N ILE A 466 17.94 -32.47 -16.48
CA ILE A 466 16.58 -32.30 -16.98
C ILE A 466 15.61 -33.12 -16.15
N GLU A 467 14.49 -32.52 -15.81
CA GLU A 467 13.38 -33.11 -15.08
C GLU A 467 12.08 -32.88 -15.85
N TYR A 468 11.25 -33.91 -15.94
CA TYR A 468 9.91 -33.74 -16.46
C TYR A 468 8.93 -34.74 -15.83
N CYS A 469 7.66 -34.35 -15.83
CA CYS A 469 6.54 -35.26 -15.57
C CYS A 469 5.42 -35.00 -16.59
N SER A 470 4.81 -36.07 -17.07
CA SER A 470 3.62 -36.05 -17.92
C SER A 470 2.46 -36.67 -17.16
N ILE A 471 1.40 -35.89 -17.00
CA ILE A 471 0.21 -36.23 -16.24
C ILE A 471 -0.99 -36.01 -17.14
N LYS A 472 -1.85 -37.01 -17.23
CA LYS A 472 -3.12 -36.92 -17.94
C LYS A 472 -4.22 -36.51 -16.98
N ILE A 473 -4.95 -35.46 -17.35
CA ILE A 473 -6.15 -34.98 -16.67
C ILE A 473 -7.26 -34.93 -17.72
N ASP A 474 -8.36 -35.65 -17.48
CA ASP A 474 -9.38 -35.92 -18.48
C ASP A 474 -8.76 -36.50 -19.77
N ASN A 475 -8.85 -35.77 -20.89
CA ASN A 475 -8.29 -36.16 -22.19
C ASN A 475 -7.06 -35.33 -22.59
N ILE A 476 -6.46 -34.59 -21.66
CA ILE A 476 -5.33 -33.68 -21.93
C ILE A 476 -4.11 -34.18 -21.18
N CYS A 477 -2.99 -34.32 -21.89
CA CYS A 477 -1.69 -34.67 -21.31
C CYS A 477 -0.89 -33.39 -21.06
N ILE A 478 -0.60 -33.10 -19.79
CA ILE A 478 0.15 -31.92 -19.35
C ILE A 478 1.56 -32.36 -18.97
N ILE A 479 2.54 -31.82 -19.69
CA ILE A 479 3.96 -32.09 -19.54
C ILE A 479 4.60 -30.87 -18.89
N SER A 480 5.10 -31.05 -17.67
CA SER A 480 5.88 -30.03 -16.96
C SER A 480 7.36 -30.34 -17.09
N VAL A 481 8.16 -29.38 -17.54
CA VAL A 481 9.59 -29.57 -17.83
C VAL A 481 10.44 -28.55 -17.06
N TYR A 482 11.57 -29.01 -16.53
CA TYR A 482 12.68 -28.18 -16.09
C TYR A 482 13.95 -28.63 -16.78
N ASN A 483 14.64 -27.71 -17.43
CA ASN A 483 15.94 -27.94 -18.06
C ASN A 483 16.97 -26.99 -17.44
N SER A 484 18.06 -27.53 -16.90
CA SER A 484 19.17 -26.73 -16.36
C SER A 484 19.82 -25.86 -17.45
N PRO A 485 20.30 -24.65 -17.11
CA PRO A 485 20.98 -23.76 -18.07
C PRO A 485 22.28 -24.34 -18.65
N ASN A 486 22.85 -25.37 -18.01
CA ASN A 486 24.06 -26.03 -18.48
C ASN A 486 23.80 -27.22 -19.42
N SER A 487 22.52 -27.59 -19.61
CA SER A 487 22.14 -28.70 -20.46
C SER A 487 22.32 -28.38 -21.94
N SER A 488 22.88 -29.34 -22.66
CA SER A 488 23.01 -29.32 -24.12
C SER A 488 21.65 -29.43 -24.80
N PHE A 489 21.55 -28.77 -25.95
CA PHE A 489 20.31 -28.75 -26.73
C PHE A 489 19.91 -30.14 -27.24
N ASP A 490 20.87 -31.01 -27.53
CA ASP A 490 20.61 -32.38 -28.01
C ASP A 490 20.04 -33.28 -26.91
N VAL A 491 20.50 -33.12 -25.66
CA VAL A 491 19.92 -33.81 -24.50
C VAL A 491 18.47 -33.36 -24.28
N LEU A 492 18.21 -32.05 -24.32
CA LEU A 492 16.85 -31.53 -24.23
C LEU A 492 15.96 -32.10 -25.34
N LYS A 493 16.40 -32.06 -26.61
CA LYS A 493 15.65 -32.61 -27.75
C LYS A 493 15.28 -34.07 -27.56
N ARG A 494 16.24 -34.91 -27.17
CA ARG A 494 16.02 -36.35 -26.94
C ARG A 494 14.88 -36.58 -25.93
N HIS A 495 14.91 -35.85 -24.82
CA HIS A 495 13.92 -35.99 -23.76
C HIS A 495 12.55 -35.41 -24.11
N ILE A 496 12.52 -34.28 -24.81
CA ILE A 496 11.28 -33.70 -25.34
C ILE A 496 10.61 -34.65 -26.33
N ASN A 497 11.39 -35.23 -27.25
CA ASN A 497 10.89 -36.26 -28.17
C ASN A 497 10.34 -37.47 -27.43
N GLU A 498 11.07 -37.97 -26.43
CA GLU A 498 10.64 -39.11 -25.61
C GLU A 498 9.31 -38.83 -24.90
N VAL A 499 9.21 -37.74 -24.13
CA VAL A 499 8.03 -37.45 -23.32
C VAL A 499 6.81 -37.14 -24.18
N ILE A 500 6.96 -36.41 -25.29
CA ILE A 500 5.86 -36.13 -26.23
C ILE A 500 5.41 -37.42 -26.93
N SER A 501 6.36 -38.25 -27.40
CA SER A 501 6.03 -39.50 -28.10
C SER A 501 5.30 -40.49 -27.20
N ILE A 502 5.65 -40.56 -25.92
CA ILE A 502 4.93 -41.37 -24.93
C ILE A 502 3.54 -40.77 -24.70
N SER A 503 3.44 -39.46 -24.44
CA SER A 503 2.18 -38.79 -24.11
C SER A 503 1.15 -38.84 -25.24
N LYS A 504 1.59 -38.74 -26.51
CA LYS A 504 0.73 -38.87 -27.71
C LYS A 504 0.05 -40.24 -27.83
N ARG A 505 0.52 -41.27 -27.12
CA ARG A 505 -0.14 -42.59 -27.09
C ARG A 505 -1.38 -42.60 -26.20
N PHE A 506 -1.52 -41.61 -25.32
CA PHE A 506 -2.58 -41.54 -24.31
C PHE A 506 -3.55 -40.38 -24.52
N CYS A 507 -3.09 -39.26 -25.07
CA CYS A 507 -3.91 -38.08 -25.35
C CYS A 507 -3.60 -37.52 -26.74
N GLU A 508 -4.61 -37.06 -27.45
CA GLU A 508 -4.43 -36.21 -28.64
C GLU A 508 -4.01 -34.80 -28.21
N ASP A 509 -4.69 -34.23 -27.20
CA ASP A 509 -4.40 -32.91 -26.67
C ASP A 509 -3.19 -32.92 -25.72
N ILE A 510 -2.21 -32.08 -26.02
CA ILE A 510 -0.95 -31.98 -25.28
C ILE A 510 -0.64 -30.53 -24.94
N ILE A 511 -0.21 -30.33 -23.69
CA ILE A 511 0.36 -29.08 -23.20
C ILE A 511 1.77 -29.36 -22.71
N VAL A 512 2.74 -28.58 -23.18
CA VAL A 512 4.14 -28.64 -22.71
C VAL A 512 4.50 -27.29 -22.13
N VAL A 513 4.67 -27.22 -20.81
CA VAL A 513 5.02 -25.98 -20.09
C VAL A 513 6.28 -26.23 -19.27
N GLY A 514 7.19 -25.26 -19.25
CA GLY A 514 8.44 -25.47 -18.54
C GLY A 514 9.35 -24.26 -18.48
N ASP A 515 10.39 -24.40 -17.64
CA ASP A 515 11.62 -23.61 -17.71
C ASP A 515 12.61 -24.38 -18.58
N PHE A 516 12.77 -23.92 -19.82
CA PHE A 516 13.65 -24.57 -20.80
C PHE A 516 15.07 -24.01 -20.75
N ASN A 517 15.31 -22.90 -20.02
CA ASN A 517 16.55 -22.14 -20.06
C ASN A 517 17.03 -21.76 -21.48
N ILE A 518 16.11 -21.62 -22.44
CA ILE A 518 16.38 -21.17 -23.82
C ILE A 518 15.67 -19.83 -24.04
N ASN A 519 16.43 -18.75 -24.19
CA ASN A 519 15.84 -17.41 -24.28
C ASN A 519 15.24 -17.13 -25.67
N LEU A 520 13.92 -17.17 -25.81
CA LEU A 520 13.20 -16.97 -27.08
C LEU A 520 13.23 -15.53 -27.60
N LYS A 521 13.70 -14.56 -26.79
CA LYS A 521 13.97 -13.20 -27.30
C LYS A 521 15.15 -13.14 -28.25
N ILE A 522 15.99 -14.17 -28.28
CA ILE A 522 17.12 -14.30 -29.20
C ILE A 522 16.63 -15.08 -30.42
N LYS A 523 16.61 -14.45 -31.61
CA LYS A 523 16.10 -15.09 -32.85
C LYS A 523 16.77 -16.42 -33.19
N ALA A 524 18.07 -16.58 -32.90
CA ALA A 524 18.79 -17.84 -33.11
C ALA A 524 18.22 -19.04 -32.32
N ASN A 525 17.45 -18.78 -31.26
CA ASN A 525 16.79 -19.80 -30.45
C ASN A 525 15.42 -20.20 -31.00
N HIS A 526 14.90 -19.53 -32.04
CA HIS A 526 13.60 -19.86 -32.66
C HIS A 526 13.61 -21.24 -33.33
N LYS A 527 14.79 -21.81 -33.61
CA LYS A 527 14.96 -23.23 -33.96
C LYS A 527 14.33 -24.21 -32.95
N PHE A 528 14.15 -23.79 -31.69
CA PHE A 528 13.43 -24.59 -30.70
C PHE A 528 11.91 -24.54 -30.90
N ILE A 529 11.38 -23.40 -31.35
CA ILE A 529 9.97 -23.25 -31.72
C ILE A 529 9.69 -24.15 -32.92
N GLU A 530 10.51 -24.06 -33.98
CA GLU A 530 10.41 -24.94 -35.17
C GLU A 530 10.48 -26.43 -34.80
N TYR A 531 11.33 -26.78 -33.82
CA TYR A 531 11.42 -28.14 -33.32
C TYR A 531 10.12 -28.60 -32.62
N MET A 532 9.50 -27.74 -31.80
CA MET A 532 8.22 -28.03 -31.15
C MET A 532 7.07 -28.09 -32.17
N GLU A 533 7.10 -27.25 -33.19
CA GLU A 533 6.14 -27.26 -34.31
C GLU A 533 6.19 -28.55 -35.13
N SER A 534 7.36 -29.21 -35.20
CA SER A 534 7.47 -30.56 -35.81
C SER A 534 6.64 -31.63 -35.09
N PHE A 535 6.25 -31.39 -33.83
CA PHE A 535 5.29 -32.21 -33.09
C PHE A 535 3.84 -31.70 -33.20
N GLY A 536 3.57 -30.67 -34.01
CA GLY A 536 2.26 -30.01 -34.10
C GLY A 536 1.91 -29.13 -32.90
N LEU A 537 2.91 -28.71 -32.10
CA LEU A 537 2.71 -27.87 -30.93
C LEU A 537 3.12 -26.43 -31.24
N THR A 538 2.24 -25.48 -30.97
CA THR A 538 2.46 -24.05 -31.20
C THR A 538 2.73 -23.31 -29.89
N LEU A 539 3.59 -22.29 -29.94
CA LEU A 539 3.89 -21.43 -28.79
C LEU A 539 2.68 -20.51 -28.51
N ILE A 540 2.11 -20.58 -27.31
CA ILE A 540 0.94 -19.76 -26.95
C ILE A 540 1.27 -18.50 -26.15
N ASN A 541 2.51 -18.38 -25.63
CA ASN A 541 2.95 -17.14 -24.96
C ASN A 541 3.47 -16.11 -25.98
N LYS A 542 3.20 -14.82 -25.74
CA LYS A 542 3.67 -13.73 -26.60
C LYS A 542 5.20 -13.55 -26.52
N LEU A 543 5.89 -13.54 -27.67
CA LEU A 543 7.35 -13.40 -27.78
C LEU A 543 7.94 -12.06 -27.29
N ASN A 544 7.11 -11.03 -27.09
CA ASN A 544 7.56 -9.73 -26.59
C ASN A 544 7.53 -9.62 -25.06
N LYS A 545 6.99 -10.62 -24.35
CA LYS A 545 6.90 -10.63 -22.90
C LYS A 545 8.12 -11.28 -22.25
N SER A 546 8.34 -10.94 -20.99
CA SER A 546 9.44 -11.48 -20.19
C SER A 546 8.90 -12.45 -19.15
N SER A 547 9.52 -13.62 -19.06
CA SER A 547 9.23 -14.62 -18.03
C SER A 547 10.06 -14.42 -16.76
N THR A 548 11.02 -13.49 -16.76
CA THR A 548 11.89 -13.20 -15.61
C THR A 548 12.07 -11.71 -15.35
N ASN A 549 12.57 -11.39 -14.16
CA ASN A 549 12.91 -10.02 -13.76
C ASN A 549 14.12 -9.43 -14.52
N ALA A 550 15.00 -10.25 -15.11
CA ALA A 550 16.06 -9.79 -16.01
C ALA A 550 15.62 -9.62 -17.47
N LYS A 551 14.31 -9.59 -17.70
CA LYS A 551 13.70 -9.38 -19.02
C LYS A 551 13.96 -10.50 -20.05
N THR A 552 14.39 -11.69 -19.64
CA THR A 552 14.50 -12.87 -20.52
C THR A 552 13.14 -13.56 -20.73
N GLN A 553 13.05 -14.46 -21.70
CA GLN A 553 11.90 -15.35 -21.92
C GLN A 553 12.40 -16.79 -22.06
N ILE A 554 12.55 -17.47 -20.92
CA ILE A 554 13.07 -18.84 -20.81
C ILE A 554 12.01 -19.85 -20.32
N ASP A 555 10.93 -19.34 -19.74
CA ASP A 555 9.77 -20.10 -19.30
C ASP A 555 8.64 -19.85 -20.30
N TYR A 556 8.04 -20.91 -20.86
CA TYR A 556 6.95 -20.79 -21.84
C TYR A 556 6.17 -22.09 -22.01
N CYS A 557 5.09 -22.02 -22.79
CA CYS A 557 4.13 -23.09 -23.01
C CYS A 557 3.85 -23.32 -24.51
N PHE A 558 3.84 -24.59 -24.91
CA PHE A 558 3.39 -25.05 -26.23
C PHE A 558 2.17 -25.96 -26.13
N THR A 559 1.31 -25.94 -27.12
CA THR A 559 0.16 -26.86 -27.20
C THR A 559 -0.34 -27.02 -28.64
N ASN A 560 -1.05 -28.11 -28.91
CA ASN A 560 -1.83 -28.29 -30.14
C ASN A 560 -3.30 -27.86 -29.99
N MET A 561 -3.69 -27.33 -28.83
CA MET A 561 -5.05 -26.85 -28.56
C MET A 561 -5.19 -25.37 -28.95
N ASN A 562 -6.20 -25.06 -29.77
CA ASN A 562 -6.43 -23.70 -30.27
C ASN A 562 -7.27 -22.83 -29.31
N ASP A 563 -7.96 -23.46 -28.35
CA ASP A 563 -8.82 -22.80 -27.38
C ASP A 563 -8.09 -22.45 -26.09
N LEU A 564 -6.74 -22.48 -26.03
CA LEU A 564 -5.99 -22.13 -24.82
C LEU A 564 -5.37 -20.74 -24.90
N LYS A 565 -5.30 -20.08 -23.74
CA LYS A 565 -4.53 -18.85 -23.51
C LYS A 565 -3.51 -19.07 -22.41
N SER A 566 -2.36 -18.43 -22.56
CA SER A 566 -1.33 -18.40 -21.54
C SER A 566 -0.60 -17.06 -21.47
N ASP A 567 -0.28 -16.62 -20.26
CA ASP A 567 0.51 -15.43 -20.00
C ASP A 567 1.26 -15.57 -18.67
N TYR A 568 2.02 -14.54 -18.32
CA TYR A 568 2.81 -14.48 -17.09
C TYR A 568 2.09 -13.67 -16.01
N PHE A 569 2.22 -14.13 -14.78
CA PHE A 569 1.83 -13.41 -13.57
C PHE A 569 3.07 -12.88 -12.83
N GLU A 570 3.00 -11.73 -12.16
CA GLU A 570 4.15 -11.21 -11.42
C GLU A 570 4.38 -12.02 -10.13
N SER A 571 5.61 -12.50 -9.92
CA SER A 571 5.98 -13.19 -8.69
C SER A 571 6.50 -12.21 -7.65
N LEU A 572 6.01 -12.32 -6.41
CA LEU A 572 6.63 -11.66 -5.26
C LEU A 572 7.75 -12.50 -4.63
N THR A 573 7.89 -13.76 -5.04
CA THR A 573 8.69 -14.77 -4.32
C THR A 573 9.87 -15.27 -5.12
N SER A 574 9.79 -15.23 -6.46
CA SER A 574 10.81 -15.77 -7.35
C SER A 574 11.28 -14.74 -8.37
N PHE A 575 12.48 -14.97 -8.89
CA PHE A 575 12.99 -14.26 -10.06
C PHE A 575 12.21 -14.59 -11.35
N HIS A 576 11.58 -15.77 -11.38
CA HIS A 576 10.75 -16.26 -12.46
C HIS A 576 9.28 -15.92 -12.21
N LYS A 577 8.58 -15.60 -13.30
CA LYS A 577 7.16 -15.27 -13.31
C LYS A 577 6.34 -16.54 -13.54
N PRO A 578 5.32 -16.85 -12.71
CA PRO A 578 4.43 -17.96 -12.96
C PRO A 578 3.77 -17.86 -14.33
N ILE A 579 3.65 -18.99 -15.01
CA ILE A 579 2.90 -19.15 -16.25
C ILE A 579 1.53 -19.70 -15.90
N TRP A 580 0.49 -19.00 -16.33
CA TRP A 580 -0.88 -19.48 -16.21
C TRP A 580 -1.39 -19.95 -17.57
N ILE A 581 -2.22 -21.00 -17.59
CA ILE A 581 -2.80 -21.59 -18.81
C ILE A 581 -4.29 -21.91 -18.55
N ARG A 582 -5.19 -21.45 -19.41
CA ARG A 582 -6.64 -21.70 -19.30
C ARG A 582 -7.33 -21.75 -20.67
N LYS A 583 -8.55 -22.29 -20.71
CA LYS A 583 -9.40 -22.23 -21.90
C LYS A 583 -9.87 -20.80 -22.19
N HIS A 584 -9.93 -20.44 -23.45
CA HIS A 584 -10.37 -19.16 -23.96
C HIS A 584 -11.89 -19.12 -24.00
N GLY A 585 -12.50 -18.64 -22.91
CA GLY A 585 -13.88 -18.17 -22.87
C GLY A 585 -14.96 -19.25 -22.71
N ILE A 586 -15.43 -19.43 -21.48
CA ILE A 586 -16.81 -19.04 -21.15
C ILE A 586 -16.68 -18.31 -19.81
N LEU A 587 -16.73 -16.97 -19.83
CA LEU A 587 -17.23 -16.24 -18.65
C LEU A 587 -18.65 -16.79 -18.47
N THR A 588 -18.81 -17.80 -17.60
CA THR A 588 -20.10 -18.42 -17.36
C THR A 588 -21.09 -17.32 -17.01
N GLU A 589 -22.18 -17.23 -17.77
CA GLU A 589 -23.32 -16.34 -17.55
C GLU A 589 -23.87 -16.38 -16.11
N VAL A 590 -23.44 -17.35 -15.30
CA VAL A 590 -23.79 -17.57 -13.89
C VAL A 590 -23.47 -16.36 -12.99
N HIS A 591 -22.41 -15.58 -13.24
CA HIS A 591 -22.07 -14.44 -12.37
C HIS A 591 -22.82 -13.14 -12.70
N VAL A 592 -23.52 -13.05 -13.84
CA VAL A 592 -24.33 -11.87 -14.17
C VAL A 592 -25.64 -11.87 -13.38
N ASP A 593 -26.17 -13.05 -13.03
CA ASP A 593 -27.46 -13.14 -12.34
C ASP A 593 -27.36 -13.01 -10.80
N GLU A 594 -26.24 -13.38 -10.18
CA GLU A 594 -26.01 -13.11 -8.75
C GLU A 594 -25.74 -11.62 -8.47
N ILE A 595 -25.11 -10.90 -9.41
CA ILE A 595 -24.98 -9.43 -9.33
C ILE A 595 -26.34 -8.74 -9.56
N LYS A 596 -27.25 -9.36 -10.33
CA LYS A 596 -28.62 -8.86 -10.48
C LYS A 596 -29.49 -9.14 -9.26
N GLN A 597 -29.30 -10.27 -8.56
CA GLN A 597 -30.09 -10.58 -7.36
C GLN A 597 -29.78 -9.68 -6.15
N ILE A 598 -28.58 -9.11 -6.07
CA ILE A 598 -28.24 -8.11 -5.03
C ILE A 598 -28.77 -6.71 -5.40
N ARG A 599 -29.35 -6.52 -6.60
CA ARG A 599 -29.81 -5.22 -7.12
C ARG A 599 -31.32 -5.03 -7.23
N THR A 600 -32.13 -5.79 -6.49
CA THR A 600 -33.59 -5.60 -6.49
C THR A 600 -34.14 -5.39 -5.09
N ASP A 601 -33.87 -4.21 -4.51
CA ASP A 601 -34.71 -3.61 -3.45
C ASP A 601 -34.95 -2.11 -3.71
N ILE A 602 -34.95 -1.70 -4.98
CA ILE A 602 -35.35 -0.35 -5.40
C ILE A 602 -36.30 -0.49 -6.59
N PRO A 603 -37.56 -0.03 -6.51
CA PRO A 603 -38.49 -0.13 -7.62
C PRO A 603 -38.11 0.89 -8.69
N PHE A 604 -37.59 0.43 -9.83
CA PHE A 604 -37.38 1.28 -11.01
C PHE A 604 -38.06 0.67 -12.24
N ASN A 605 -38.83 1.51 -12.92
CA ASN A 605 -39.71 1.17 -14.04
C ASN A 605 -38.87 1.04 -15.33
N LEU A 606 -38.83 -0.16 -15.91
CA LEU A 606 -37.94 -0.60 -17.00
C LEU A 606 -38.30 -0.08 -18.41
N LYS A 607 -39.01 1.05 -18.54
CA LYS A 607 -39.56 1.48 -19.84
C LYS A 607 -38.66 2.38 -20.72
N ASP A 608 -37.49 2.84 -20.25
CA ASP A 608 -36.72 3.85 -20.99
C ASP A 608 -35.26 3.48 -21.36
N LEU A 609 -34.89 2.19 -21.40
CA LEU A 609 -33.56 1.78 -21.86
C LEU A 609 -33.56 1.41 -23.36
N LYS A 610 -33.10 2.34 -24.21
CA LYS A 610 -32.64 2.04 -25.57
C LYS A 610 -31.21 1.51 -25.52
N ILE A 611 -31.03 0.25 -25.92
CA ILE A 611 -29.72 -0.38 -26.12
C ILE A 611 -29.25 -0.04 -27.54
N TYR A 612 -28.08 0.55 -27.68
CA TYR A 612 -27.40 0.65 -28.98
C TYR A 612 -26.38 -0.48 -29.09
N ASP A 613 -26.69 -1.43 -29.98
CA ASP A 613 -25.77 -2.43 -30.47
C ASP A 613 -24.79 -1.77 -31.48
N LYS A 614 -23.50 -2.07 -31.35
CA LYS A 614 -22.47 -1.71 -32.33
C LYS A 614 -21.49 -2.86 -32.48
N SER A 615 -21.98 -3.98 -32.99
CA SER A 615 -21.22 -4.76 -33.95
C SER A 615 -21.21 -4.02 -35.30
N ASP A 616 -20.05 -3.55 -35.75
CA ASP A 616 -19.71 -3.56 -37.18
C ASP A 616 -18.19 -3.41 -37.37
N MET A 617 -17.69 -4.22 -38.30
CA MET A 617 -16.29 -4.50 -38.64
C MET A 617 -15.53 -3.29 -39.21
N MET A 618 -14.20 -3.31 -39.08
CA MET A 618 -13.34 -3.23 -40.27
C MET A 618 -11.92 -3.77 -40.03
N VAL A 619 -11.42 -4.39 -41.11
CA VAL A 619 -10.22 -5.21 -41.27
C VAL A 619 -8.96 -4.35 -41.44
N VAL A 620 -7.82 -4.97 -41.12
CA VAL A 620 -6.41 -4.56 -41.20
C VAL A 620 -5.98 -4.16 -42.62
N ASP A 621 -5.08 -3.17 -42.75
CA ASP A 621 -3.92 -3.26 -43.65
C ASP A 621 -2.79 -2.29 -43.27
N GLU A 622 -1.60 -2.65 -43.74
CA GLU A 622 -0.24 -2.37 -43.25
C GLU A 622 0.40 -1.03 -43.69
N GLU A 623 1.62 -0.81 -43.17
CA GLU A 623 2.74 0.04 -43.65
C GLU A 623 2.99 1.45 -43.03
N PHE A 624 4.19 1.56 -42.42
CA PHE A 624 5.21 2.66 -42.38
C PHE A 624 4.76 4.15 -42.33
N SER A 625 5.44 5.13 -41.72
CA SER A 625 6.72 5.31 -41.03
C SER A 625 6.62 6.64 -40.24
N PHE A 626 7.49 6.86 -39.26
CA PHE A 626 7.64 8.17 -38.62
C PHE A 626 8.20 9.19 -39.61
N ASP A 627 7.54 10.34 -39.76
CA ASP A 627 8.22 11.60 -40.06
C ASP A 627 7.51 12.79 -39.42
N ARG A 628 8.33 13.68 -38.85
CA ARG A 628 7.94 14.95 -38.25
C ARG A 628 7.41 15.89 -39.32
N TYR A 629 6.28 16.54 -39.06
CA TYR A 629 5.95 17.82 -39.68
C TYR A 629 5.40 18.79 -38.63
N GLU A 630 6.11 19.90 -38.45
CA GLU A 630 5.57 21.14 -37.91
C GLU A 630 4.53 21.66 -38.90
N ILE A 631 3.35 22.01 -38.40
CA ILE A 631 2.38 22.80 -39.14
C ILE A 631 2.40 24.19 -38.52
N VAL A 632 3.00 25.12 -39.24
CA VAL A 632 2.81 26.56 -39.10
C VAL A 632 1.92 26.97 -40.28
N ASP A 633 0.89 27.75 -39.99
CA ASP A 633 0.10 28.50 -40.97
C ASP A 633 -0.22 29.83 -40.25
N GLU A 634 0.49 30.94 -40.51
CA GLU A 634 0.46 31.78 -41.73
C GLU A 634 -0.91 32.38 -42.05
N ASN A 635 -1.51 33.11 -41.09
CA ASN A 635 -2.21 34.38 -41.38
C ASN A 635 -2.45 35.22 -40.10
N GLU A 636 -1.71 36.33 -40.01
CA GLU A 636 -2.14 37.67 -39.59
C GLU A 636 -3.02 37.81 -38.32
N GLN A 637 -2.40 38.14 -37.18
CA GLN A 637 -2.18 39.52 -36.73
C GLN A 637 -1.77 39.51 -35.25
N ILE A 638 -0.59 40.07 -35.01
CA ILE A 638 -0.11 40.44 -33.68
C ILE A 638 -0.95 41.64 -33.24
N ASP A 639 -1.75 41.47 -32.18
CA ASP A 639 -2.07 42.58 -31.30
C ASP A 639 -1.63 42.21 -29.88
N ILE A 640 -0.61 42.93 -29.42
CA ILE A 640 -0.10 42.89 -28.06
C ILE A 640 -0.92 43.93 -27.33
N ASP A 641 -1.95 43.54 -26.58
CA ASP A 641 -1.98 43.90 -25.16
C ASP A 641 -3.10 43.20 -24.36
N THR A 642 -2.73 42.89 -23.12
CA THR A 642 -3.59 42.74 -21.95
C THR A 642 -4.60 41.60 -21.81
N THR A 643 -4.46 40.98 -20.62
CA THR A 643 -5.48 40.34 -19.77
C THR A 643 -5.86 38.88 -20.04
N TYR A 644 -5.32 38.01 -19.15
CA TYR A 644 -6.03 36.96 -18.41
C TYR A 644 -7.43 36.58 -18.94
N ASN A 645 -7.60 35.35 -19.41
CA ASN A 645 -8.48 34.37 -18.77
C ASN A 645 -8.49 33.01 -19.49
N LEU A 646 -8.60 31.98 -18.64
CA LEU A 646 -8.82 30.53 -18.86
C LEU A 646 -7.64 29.69 -19.35
#